data_AF-Q70J99-F1
#
_entry.id   AF-Q70J99-F1
#
_cell.length_a   1.000
_cell.length_b   1.000
_cell.length_c   1.000
_cell.angle_alpha   90.00
_cell.angle_beta   90.00
_cell.angle_gamma   90.00
#
_symmetry.space_group_name_H-M   'P 1'
#
loop_
_entity.id
_entity.type
_entity.pdbx_description
1 polymer ?
#
loop_
_entity_poly.entity_id
_entity_poly.type
_entity_poly.pdbx_seq_one_letter_code
_entity_poly.pdbx_strand_id
1 'polypeptide(L)'
;MATLLSHPQQRPPFLRQAIKIRRRRVRDLQDPPPQMAPEIQPPSHHFSPEQRALLYEDALYTVLHRLGHPEPNHVTEASELLRYLQEAFHVEPEEHQQTLQRVRELEKPIFCLKATVKQAKGILGKDVSGFSDPYCLLGIEQGVGVPGGSPGSRHRQKAVVRHTIPEEETHRTQVITQTLNPVWDETFILEFEDITNASFHLDMWDLDTVESVRQKLGELTDLHGLRRIFKEARKDKGQDDFLGNVVLRLQDLRCREDQWYPLEPRTETYPDRGQCHLQFQLIHKRRATSASRSQPSYTVHLHLLQQLVSHEVTQHEAGSTSWDGSLSPQAATVLFLHATQKDLSDFHQSMAQWLAYSRLYQSLEFPSSCLLHPITSIEYQWIQGRLKAEQQEELAASFSSLLTYGLSLIRRFRSVFPLSVSDSPARLQSLLRVLVQMCKMKAFGELCPNTAPLPQLVTEALQTGTTEWFHLKQQHHQPMVQGIPEAGKALLGLVQDVIGDLHQCQRTWDKIFHNTLKIHLFSMAFRELQWLVAKRVQDHTTVVGDVVSPEMGESLFQLYISLKELCQLRMSSSERDGVLALDNFHRWFQPAIPSWLQKTYNEALARVQRAVQMDELVPLGELTKHSTSAVDLSTCFAQISHTARQLDWPDPEEAFMITVKFVEDTCRLALVYCSLIKARARELSSGQKDQGQAANMLCVVVNDMEQLRLVIGKLPAQLAWEALEQRVGAVLEQGQLQNTLHAQLQSALAGLGHEIRTGVRTLAEQLEVGIAKHIQKLVGVRESVLPEDAILPLMKFLEVELCYMNTNLVQENFSSLLTLLWTHTLTVLVEAAASQRSSSLASNRLKIALQNLEICFHAEGCGLPPKALHTATFQALQRDLELQAASSRELIRKYFCSRIQQQAETTSEELGAVTVKASYRASEQKLRVELLSASSLLPLDSNGSSDPFVQLTLEPRHEFPELAARETQKHKKDLHPLFDETFEFLVPAEPCRKAGACLLLTVLDYDTLGADDLEGEAFLPLREVPGLSGSEEPGEVPQTRLPLTYPAPNGDPILQLLEGRKGDREAQVFVRLRRHRAKQASQHALRPAP
;
A
#
# COMPACT_ATOMS: atom_id res chain seq x y z
N MET A 1 66.37 -21.44 21.11
CA MET A 1 67.48 -20.62 21.65
C MET A 1 68.69 -20.78 20.75
N ALA A 2 69.22 -19.63 20.31
CA ALA A 2 70.57 -19.35 19.80
C ALA A 2 71.20 -20.25 18.72
N THR A 3 71.38 -19.69 17.50
CA THR A 3 72.72 -19.37 16.94
C THR A 3 72.66 -18.64 15.56
N LEU A 4 73.64 -17.75 15.36
CA LEU A 4 74.31 -17.29 14.11
C LEU A 4 73.79 -16.09 13.26
N LEU A 5 74.48 -14.94 13.48
CA LEU A 5 75.11 -13.98 12.54
C LEU A 5 74.75 -13.96 11.04
N SER A 6 74.37 -12.78 10.51
CA SER A 6 75.09 -12.02 9.44
C SER A 6 74.25 -10.90 8.77
N HIS A 7 74.85 -9.70 8.63
CA HIS A 7 74.55 -8.65 7.64
C HIS A 7 75.17 -9.04 6.27
N PRO A 8 74.80 -8.49 5.07
CA PRO A 8 74.41 -7.08 4.81
C PRO A 8 73.36 -6.84 3.67
N GLN A 9 72.79 -5.62 3.60
CA GLN A 9 72.79 -4.73 2.41
C GLN A 9 71.81 -3.55 2.56
N GLN A 10 72.36 -2.33 2.51
CA GLN A 10 71.67 -1.05 2.34
C GLN A 10 71.49 -0.71 0.85
N ARG A 11 70.37 -0.03 0.53
CA ARG A 11 70.19 1.20 -0.32
C ARG A 11 68.97 1.11 -1.27
N PRO A 12 68.32 2.24 -1.65
CA PRO A 12 67.86 3.41 -0.86
C PRO A 12 66.37 3.77 -1.22
N PRO A 13 65.76 4.87 -0.73
CA PRO A 13 64.30 4.98 -0.59
C PRO A 13 63.57 5.46 -1.85
N PHE A 14 62.37 4.90 -2.08
CA PHE A 14 61.49 5.29 -3.18
C PHE A 14 60.95 6.72 -2.99
N LEU A 15 61.24 7.55 -3.98
CA LEU A 15 60.83 8.95 -4.13
C LEU A 15 59.32 9.13 -4.02
N ARG A 16 58.90 10.04 -3.12
CA ARG A 16 57.58 10.68 -3.13
C ARG A 16 57.43 11.51 -4.40
N GLN A 17 56.79 10.95 -5.43
CA GLN A 17 56.23 11.75 -6.52
C GLN A 17 54.85 12.26 -6.11
N ALA A 18 54.82 13.45 -5.50
CA ALA A 18 53.60 14.22 -5.32
C ALA A 18 53.05 14.62 -6.70
N ILE A 19 51.89 14.06 -7.05
CA ILE A 19 51.13 14.41 -8.25
C ILE A 19 50.70 15.89 -8.11
N LYS A 20 51.46 16.80 -8.71
CA LYS A 20 51.08 18.20 -8.87
C LYS A 20 49.93 18.28 -9.87
N ILE A 21 48.70 18.19 -9.37
CA ILE A 21 47.48 18.54 -10.10
C ILE A 21 47.57 20.05 -10.42
N ARG A 22 47.98 20.38 -11.65
CA ARG A 22 47.93 21.75 -12.18
C ARG A 22 46.47 22.16 -12.27
N ARG A 23 45.99 22.89 -11.25
CA ARG A 23 44.75 23.68 -11.28
C ARG A 23 44.88 24.74 -12.38
N ARG A 24 44.45 24.45 -13.62
CA ARG A 24 44.19 25.49 -14.60
C ARG A 24 42.90 26.20 -14.19
N ARG A 25 43.03 27.50 -13.87
CA ARG A 25 41.92 28.40 -13.57
C ARG A 25 40.91 28.35 -14.72
N VAL A 26 39.67 28.03 -14.37
CA VAL A 26 38.49 28.09 -15.21
C VAL A 26 38.27 29.56 -15.58
N ARG A 27 38.68 29.96 -16.79
CA ARG A 27 38.12 31.10 -17.50
C ARG A 27 37.25 30.50 -18.59
N ASP A 28 35.96 30.76 -18.48
CA ASP A 28 34.91 30.68 -19.49
C ASP A 28 35.37 30.18 -20.85
N LEU A 29 35.48 28.87 -20.98
CA LEU A 29 35.37 28.21 -22.27
C LEU A 29 33.93 27.73 -22.33
N GLN A 30 33.10 28.49 -23.05
CA GLN A 30 31.93 27.91 -23.69
C GLN A 30 32.45 26.70 -24.47
N ASP A 31 32.21 25.51 -23.95
CA ASP A 31 32.45 24.29 -24.72
C ASP A 31 31.65 24.44 -26.02
N PRO A 32 32.31 24.42 -27.20
CA PRO A 32 31.57 24.42 -28.45
C PRO A 32 30.64 23.18 -28.44
N PRO A 33 29.42 23.28 -29.00
CA PRO A 33 28.48 22.17 -28.99
C PRO A 33 29.17 20.93 -29.58
N PRO A 34 28.83 19.73 -29.07
CA PRO A 34 29.51 18.50 -29.47
C PRO A 34 29.48 18.45 -30.99
N GLN A 35 30.66 18.34 -31.60
CA GLN A 35 30.79 18.06 -33.02
C GLN A 35 29.90 16.86 -33.30
N MET A 36 28.77 17.10 -33.95
CA MET A 36 27.90 16.04 -34.43
C MET A 36 28.82 15.07 -35.16
N ALA A 37 28.96 13.85 -34.63
CA ALA A 37 29.52 12.77 -35.41
C ALA A 37 28.77 12.80 -36.75
N PRO A 38 29.46 12.79 -37.89
CA PRO A 38 28.83 12.99 -39.18
C PRO A 38 27.66 12.02 -39.26
N GLU A 39 26.44 12.56 -39.28
CA GLU A 39 25.27 11.78 -39.61
C GLU A 39 25.59 11.20 -40.97
N ILE A 40 25.87 9.89 -41.00
CA ILE A 40 26.01 9.16 -42.24
C ILE A 40 24.62 9.25 -42.86
N GLN A 41 24.41 10.24 -43.72
CA GLN A 41 23.20 10.32 -44.52
C GLN A 41 23.11 8.99 -45.28
N PRO A 42 22.06 8.18 -45.06
CA PRO A 42 21.94 6.92 -45.77
C PRO A 42 21.96 7.21 -47.27
N PRO A 43 22.66 6.38 -48.07
CA PRO A 43 22.72 6.56 -49.51
C PRO A 43 21.30 6.65 -50.07
N SER A 44 21.03 7.66 -50.91
CA SER A 44 19.71 7.90 -51.48
C SER A 44 19.18 6.65 -52.19
N HIS A 45 18.08 6.09 -51.69
CA HIS A 45 17.46 4.86 -52.22
C HIS A 45 16.69 5.07 -53.53
N HIS A 46 16.48 6.32 -53.92
CA HIS A 46 15.79 6.63 -55.15
C HIS A 46 16.73 6.46 -56.33
N PHE A 47 16.45 5.44 -57.15
CA PHE A 47 17.01 5.34 -58.49
C PHE A 47 16.76 6.63 -59.25
N SER A 48 17.74 7.06 -60.04
CA SER A 48 17.52 8.13 -61.00
C SER A 48 16.37 7.74 -61.94
N PRO A 49 15.62 8.72 -62.50
CA PRO A 49 14.57 8.42 -63.47
C PRO A 49 15.07 7.52 -64.61
N GLU A 50 16.31 7.73 -65.06
CA GLU A 50 16.96 6.91 -66.08
C GLU A 50 17.17 5.46 -65.61
N GLN A 51 17.75 5.26 -64.42
CA GLN A 51 17.94 3.91 -63.86
C GLN A 51 16.60 3.19 -63.68
N ARG A 52 15.58 3.90 -63.20
CA ARG A 52 14.23 3.35 -63.03
C ARG A 52 13.62 2.92 -64.35
N ALA A 53 13.75 3.72 -65.41
CA ALA A 53 13.27 3.38 -66.74
C ALA A 53 13.97 2.13 -67.31
N LEU A 54 15.29 2.02 -67.13
CA LEU A 54 16.06 0.85 -67.57
C LEU A 54 15.65 -0.43 -66.83
N LEU A 55 15.38 -0.34 -65.53
CA LEU A 55 14.90 -1.47 -64.72
C LEU A 55 13.48 -1.87 -65.11
N TYR A 56 12.63 -0.89 -65.41
CA TYR A 56 11.26 -1.12 -65.84
C TYR A 56 11.19 -1.87 -67.17
N GLU A 57 11.98 -1.43 -68.16
CA GLU A 57 12.16 -2.12 -69.45
C GLU A 57 12.56 -3.60 -69.23
N ASP A 58 13.50 -3.85 -68.32
CA ASP A 58 13.98 -5.20 -68.05
C ASP A 58 12.96 -6.10 -67.32
N ALA A 59 12.16 -5.52 -66.42
CA ALA A 59 11.08 -6.22 -65.74
C ALA A 59 9.95 -6.61 -66.70
N LEU A 60 9.54 -5.68 -67.58
CA LEU A 60 8.55 -5.95 -68.64
C LEU A 60 9.05 -7.05 -69.59
N TYR A 61 10.33 -7.00 -69.98
CA TYR A 61 10.94 -8.02 -70.83
C TYR A 61 10.93 -9.40 -70.16
N THR A 62 11.15 -9.47 -68.85
CA THR A 62 11.06 -10.72 -68.08
C THR A 62 9.66 -11.32 -68.12
N VAL A 63 8.61 -10.51 -67.99
CA VAL A 63 7.22 -10.99 -68.04
C VAL A 63 6.83 -11.42 -69.46
N LEU A 64 7.21 -10.64 -70.49
CA LEU A 64 6.87 -10.91 -71.88
C LEU A 64 7.53 -12.17 -72.44
N HIS A 65 8.74 -12.50 -72.00
CA HIS A 65 9.48 -13.68 -72.43
C HIS A 65 9.49 -14.80 -71.37
N ARG A 66 8.41 -14.92 -70.58
CA ARG A 66 8.24 -16.04 -69.65
C ARG A 66 8.21 -17.37 -70.39
N LEU A 67 8.91 -18.38 -69.86
CA LEU A 67 8.94 -19.75 -70.36
C LEU A 67 8.43 -20.74 -69.30
N GLY A 68 7.88 -21.86 -69.75
CA GLY A 68 7.46 -22.99 -68.91
C GLY A 68 6.13 -22.78 -68.17
N HIS A 69 5.61 -23.86 -67.60
CA HIS A 69 4.40 -23.81 -66.79
C HIS A 69 4.60 -23.02 -65.49
N PRO A 70 3.62 -22.18 -65.08
CA PRO A 70 3.64 -21.50 -63.80
C PRO A 70 3.76 -22.48 -62.62
N GLU A 71 4.57 -22.12 -61.62
CA GLU A 71 4.58 -22.82 -60.33
C GLU A 71 3.28 -22.55 -59.54
N PRO A 72 2.86 -23.44 -58.63
CA PRO A 72 1.55 -23.34 -57.96
C PRO A 72 1.29 -22.04 -57.18
N ASN A 73 2.35 -21.43 -56.63
CA ASN A 73 2.25 -20.20 -55.83
C ASN A 73 2.50 -18.92 -56.65
N HIS A 74 2.67 -19.05 -57.96
CA HIS A 74 3.05 -17.95 -58.84
C HIS A 74 1.87 -17.53 -59.71
N VAL A 75 1.81 -16.23 -60.00
CA VAL A 75 0.74 -15.66 -60.82
C VAL A 75 0.83 -16.22 -62.25
N THR A 76 -0.27 -16.70 -62.79
CA THR A 76 -0.34 -17.29 -64.14
C THR A 76 -0.50 -16.23 -65.23
N GLU A 77 -1.36 -15.24 -64.99
CA GLU A 77 -1.72 -14.20 -65.95
C GLU A 77 -0.60 -13.15 -66.09
N ALA A 78 -0.06 -13.02 -67.30
CA ALA A 78 0.96 -12.01 -67.58
C ALA A 78 0.41 -10.58 -67.42
N SER A 79 -0.87 -10.36 -67.71
CA SER A 79 -1.55 -9.06 -67.56
C SER A 79 -1.54 -8.55 -66.11
N GLU A 80 -1.72 -9.45 -65.13
CA GLU A 80 -1.66 -9.09 -63.71
C GLU A 80 -0.25 -8.67 -63.29
N LEU A 81 0.78 -9.34 -63.80
CA LEU A 81 2.18 -8.99 -63.53
C LEU A 81 2.54 -7.64 -64.16
N LEU A 82 2.07 -7.38 -65.39
CA LEU A 82 2.29 -6.09 -66.07
C LEU A 82 1.62 -4.93 -65.32
N ARG A 83 0.38 -5.14 -64.84
CA ARG A 83 -0.34 -4.15 -64.02
C ARG A 83 0.39 -3.89 -62.71
N TYR A 84 0.82 -4.94 -62.01
CA TYR A 84 1.62 -4.79 -60.79
C TYR A 84 2.91 -4.01 -61.04
N LEU A 85 3.64 -4.30 -62.12
CA LEU A 85 4.86 -3.56 -62.47
C LEU A 85 4.58 -2.08 -62.75
N GLN A 86 3.49 -1.76 -63.44
CA GLN A 86 3.06 -0.38 -63.65
C GLN A 86 2.82 0.35 -62.32
N GLU A 87 2.11 -0.28 -61.39
CA GLU A 87 1.87 0.25 -60.04
C GLU A 87 3.19 0.40 -59.26
N ALA A 88 4.04 -0.63 -59.28
CA ALA A 88 5.28 -0.70 -58.51
C ALA A 88 6.36 0.30 -58.93
N PHE A 89 6.37 0.69 -60.21
CA PHE A 89 7.29 1.67 -60.75
C PHE A 89 6.68 3.08 -60.82
N HIS A 90 5.40 3.23 -60.47
CA HIS A 90 4.63 4.47 -60.58
C HIS A 90 4.67 5.06 -62.00
N VAL A 91 4.41 4.22 -63.00
CA VAL A 91 4.47 4.59 -64.41
C VAL A 91 3.06 4.95 -64.90
N GLU A 92 2.94 6.11 -65.53
CA GLU A 92 1.67 6.56 -66.09
C GLU A 92 1.16 5.62 -67.19
N PRO A 93 -0.16 5.42 -67.36
CA PRO A 93 -0.70 4.46 -68.33
C PRO A 93 -0.21 4.65 -69.77
N GLU A 94 -0.02 5.89 -70.21
CA GLU A 94 0.51 6.18 -71.55
C GLU A 94 1.98 5.77 -71.70
N GLU A 95 2.80 6.10 -70.70
CA GLU A 95 4.22 5.73 -70.65
C GLU A 95 4.38 4.21 -70.55
N HIS A 96 3.51 3.53 -69.78
CA HIS A 96 3.47 2.08 -69.69
C HIS A 96 3.22 1.46 -71.06
N GLN A 97 2.21 1.92 -71.80
CA GLN A 97 1.90 1.40 -73.13
C GLN A 97 3.02 1.64 -74.14
N GLN A 98 3.63 2.84 -74.12
CA GLN A 98 4.76 3.16 -74.99
C GLN A 98 5.97 2.28 -74.70
N THR A 99 6.29 2.09 -73.42
CA THR A 99 7.42 1.26 -72.99
C THR A 99 7.16 -0.22 -73.30
N LEU A 100 5.95 -0.71 -73.03
CA LEU A 100 5.55 -2.09 -73.33
C LEU A 100 5.65 -2.39 -74.84
N GLN A 101 5.24 -1.44 -75.68
CA GLN A 101 5.36 -1.57 -77.13
C GLN A 101 6.83 -1.62 -77.56
N ARG A 102 7.67 -0.71 -77.02
CA ARG A 102 9.11 -0.71 -77.28
C ARG A 102 9.77 -2.04 -76.87
N VAL A 103 9.41 -2.59 -75.72
CA VAL A 103 9.95 -3.86 -75.22
C VAL A 103 9.55 -5.02 -76.14
N ARG A 104 8.33 -5.02 -76.69
CA ARG A 104 7.88 -6.04 -77.66
C ARG A 104 8.65 -6.00 -78.99
N GLU A 105 9.19 -4.84 -79.34
CA GLU A 105 10.00 -4.63 -80.55
C GLU A 105 11.48 -4.99 -80.35
N LEU A 106 11.92 -5.24 -79.10
CA LEU A 106 13.27 -5.72 -78.82
C LEU A 106 13.46 -7.15 -79.35
N GLU A 107 14.71 -7.48 -79.70
CA GLU A 107 15.10 -8.84 -80.09
C GLU A 107 14.77 -9.83 -78.96
N LYS A 108 14.20 -10.97 -79.32
CA LYS A 108 13.91 -12.05 -78.37
C LYS A 108 15.21 -12.58 -77.74
N PRO A 109 15.18 -13.05 -76.48
CA PRO A 109 16.36 -13.68 -75.89
C PRO A 109 16.58 -15.04 -76.55
N ILE A 110 17.82 -15.53 -76.51
CA ILE A 110 18.11 -16.93 -76.84
C ILE A 110 17.61 -17.77 -75.67
N PHE A 111 16.66 -18.66 -75.93
CA PHE A 111 16.14 -19.57 -74.91
C PHE A 111 17.08 -20.74 -74.73
N CYS A 112 17.33 -21.12 -73.47
CA CYS A 112 18.16 -22.27 -73.16
C CYS A 112 17.53 -23.13 -72.07
N LEU A 113 17.66 -24.45 -72.21
CA LEU A 113 17.39 -25.42 -71.17
C LEU A 113 18.71 -25.75 -70.47
N LYS A 114 18.86 -25.31 -69.23
CA LYS A 114 19.93 -25.73 -68.33
C LYS A 114 19.53 -27.07 -67.72
N ALA A 115 20.12 -28.14 -68.21
CA ALA A 115 19.84 -29.52 -67.81
C ALA A 115 21.00 -30.06 -66.97
N THR A 116 20.72 -30.42 -65.72
CA THR A 116 21.67 -31.08 -64.83
C THR A 116 21.30 -32.55 -64.69
N VAL A 117 22.20 -33.42 -65.13
CA VAL A 117 22.11 -34.86 -64.93
C VAL A 117 22.74 -35.16 -63.57
N LYS A 118 21.90 -35.37 -62.55
CA LYS A 118 22.39 -35.57 -61.17
C LYS A 118 22.86 -37.00 -60.96
N GLN A 119 21.92 -37.94 -61.07
CA GLN A 119 22.18 -39.34 -60.77
C GLN A 119 21.13 -40.24 -61.42
N ALA A 120 21.42 -41.53 -61.52
CA ALA A 120 20.42 -42.54 -61.85
C ALA A 120 20.41 -43.64 -60.79
N LYS A 121 19.34 -44.42 -60.76
CA LYS A 121 19.21 -45.55 -59.83
C LYS A 121 18.48 -46.72 -60.48
N GLY A 122 18.89 -47.92 -60.08
CA GLY A 122 18.27 -49.17 -60.54
C GLY A 122 18.40 -49.39 -62.04
N ILE A 123 19.46 -48.88 -62.67
CA ILE A 123 19.69 -49.11 -64.09
C ILE A 123 20.03 -50.59 -64.35
N LEU A 124 19.85 -51.03 -65.59
CA LEU A 124 20.07 -52.43 -65.97
C LEU A 124 21.56 -52.75 -66.06
N GLY A 125 22.02 -53.75 -65.30
CA GLY A 125 23.37 -54.31 -65.41
C GLY A 125 23.58 -55.07 -66.72
N LYS A 126 24.54 -54.62 -67.53
CA LYS A 126 24.82 -55.12 -68.88
C LYS A 126 26.14 -55.87 -68.98
N ASP A 127 27.12 -55.49 -68.17
CA ASP A 127 28.41 -56.17 -68.07
C ASP A 127 28.30 -57.59 -67.52
N VAL A 128 29.36 -58.37 -67.75
CA VAL A 128 29.57 -59.68 -67.12
C VAL A 128 29.60 -59.62 -65.59
N SER A 129 30.03 -58.48 -65.03
CA SER A 129 30.06 -58.22 -63.59
C SER A 129 28.66 -58.11 -62.97
N GLY A 130 27.63 -57.94 -63.80
CA GLY A 130 26.27 -57.60 -63.36
C GLY A 130 26.06 -56.09 -63.12
N PHE A 131 27.08 -55.27 -63.35
CA PHE A 131 27.01 -53.81 -63.34
C PHE A 131 26.93 -53.26 -64.78
N SER A 132 27.03 -51.94 -64.90
CA SER A 132 27.19 -51.21 -66.16
C SER A 132 28.19 -50.08 -65.93
N ASP A 133 28.77 -49.56 -67.00
CA ASP A 133 29.58 -48.36 -67.12
C ASP A 133 28.74 -47.22 -67.76
N PRO A 134 27.71 -46.67 -67.07
CA PRO A 134 26.76 -45.75 -67.65
C PRO A 134 27.34 -44.38 -68.02
N TYR A 135 26.90 -43.87 -69.18
CA TYR A 135 26.99 -42.47 -69.60
C TYR A 135 25.72 -42.03 -70.31
N CYS A 136 25.45 -40.72 -70.35
CA CYS A 136 24.28 -40.15 -71.01
C CYS A 136 24.69 -39.31 -72.22
N LEU A 137 23.92 -39.43 -73.30
CA LEU A 137 23.90 -38.51 -74.43
C LEU A 137 22.64 -37.66 -74.36
N LEU A 138 22.75 -36.35 -74.42
CA LEU A 138 21.59 -35.45 -74.32
C LEU A 138 21.63 -34.29 -75.31
N GLY A 139 20.45 -33.84 -75.72
CA GLY A 139 20.28 -32.69 -76.62
C GLY A 139 18.81 -32.28 -76.77
N ILE A 140 18.55 -31.25 -77.58
CA ILE A 140 17.20 -30.81 -77.93
C ILE A 140 16.91 -31.17 -79.38
N GLU A 141 15.80 -31.88 -79.61
CA GLU A 141 15.25 -32.09 -80.96
C GLU A 141 14.25 -30.97 -81.26
N GLN A 142 14.52 -30.19 -82.30
CA GLN A 142 13.60 -29.19 -82.82
C GLN A 142 12.84 -29.81 -83.99
N GLY A 143 11.53 -30.02 -83.83
CA GLY A 143 10.71 -30.64 -84.87
C GLY A 143 10.70 -29.79 -86.14
N VAL A 144 11.49 -30.17 -87.15
CA VAL A 144 11.40 -29.59 -88.50
C VAL A 144 10.02 -29.94 -89.05
N GLY A 145 9.12 -28.96 -89.08
CA GLY A 145 7.74 -29.16 -89.53
C GLY A 145 7.67 -29.76 -90.93
N VAL A 146 7.34 -31.05 -91.04
CA VAL A 146 6.73 -31.61 -92.23
C VAL A 146 5.22 -31.60 -92.01
N PRO A 147 4.45 -30.71 -92.67
CA PRO A 147 3.00 -30.66 -92.50
C PRO A 147 2.36 -31.83 -93.26
N GLY A 148 1.61 -32.67 -92.56
CA GLY A 148 0.71 -33.65 -93.17
C GLY A 148 1.23 -35.10 -93.17
N GLY A 149 1.22 -35.74 -92.00
CA GLY A 149 1.28 -37.19 -91.87
C GLY A 149 0.34 -37.64 -90.77
N SER A 150 -0.79 -38.25 -91.14
CA SER A 150 -1.80 -38.75 -90.22
C SER A 150 -1.19 -39.66 -89.13
N PRO A 151 -1.68 -39.60 -87.88
CA PRO A 151 -1.16 -40.40 -86.77
C PRO A 151 -1.62 -41.85 -86.94
N GLY A 152 -0.85 -42.64 -87.68
CA GLY A 152 -1.16 -44.04 -87.92
C GLY A 152 0.01 -44.76 -88.57
N SER A 153 0.54 -45.77 -87.89
CA SER A 153 1.64 -46.64 -88.33
C SER A 153 3.07 -46.10 -88.11
N ARG A 154 3.47 -45.89 -86.85
CA ARG A 154 4.85 -46.22 -86.47
C ARG A 154 4.97 -47.74 -86.41
N HIS A 155 5.17 -48.36 -87.58
CA HIS A 155 5.77 -49.68 -87.66
C HIS A 155 7.01 -49.69 -86.76
N ARG A 156 7.05 -50.61 -85.78
CA ARG A 156 8.24 -50.96 -84.99
C ARG A 156 9.37 -51.37 -85.94
N GLN A 157 10.10 -50.40 -86.47
CA GLN A 157 11.29 -50.64 -87.27
C GLN A 157 12.40 -51.10 -86.33
N LYS A 158 13.09 -52.17 -86.76
CA LYS A 158 14.20 -52.80 -86.04
C LYS A 158 15.21 -51.72 -85.59
N ALA A 159 15.60 -51.82 -84.32
CA ALA A 159 16.51 -50.92 -83.63
C ALA A 159 17.84 -50.74 -84.37
N VAL A 160 17.89 -49.74 -85.24
CA VAL A 160 19.13 -49.09 -85.69
C VAL A 160 18.94 -47.64 -85.32
N VAL A 161 19.77 -47.16 -84.39
CA VAL A 161 19.77 -45.77 -83.93
C VAL A 161 20.05 -44.89 -85.14
N ARG A 162 19.04 -44.14 -85.59
CA ARG A 162 19.34 -42.87 -86.22
C ARG A 162 19.80 -41.98 -85.08
N HIS A 163 21.00 -41.42 -85.17
CA HIS A 163 21.37 -40.26 -84.38
C HIS A 163 20.28 -39.21 -84.67
N THR A 164 19.29 -39.10 -83.78
CA THR A 164 18.14 -38.19 -83.95
C THR A 164 18.56 -36.74 -83.75
N ILE A 165 19.68 -36.52 -83.06
CA ILE A 165 20.32 -35.24 -82.85
C ILE A 165 21.70 -35.30 -83.54
N PRO A 166 22.09 -34.26 -84.32
CA PRO A 166 23.44 -34.17 -84.88
C PRO A 166 24.51 -34.36 -83.79
N GLU A 167 25.62 -35.03 -84.13
CA GLU A 167 26.74 -35.21 -83.18
C GLU A 167 27.28 -33.86 -82.66
N GLU A 168 27.13 -32.78 -83.43
CA GLU A 168 27.55 -31.43 -83.07
C GLU A 168 26.71 -30.79 -81.95
N GLU A 169 25.44 -31.20 -81.79
CA GLU A 169 24.51 -30.67 -80.79
C GLU A 169 24.27 -31.64 -79.61
N THR A 170 24.90 -32.82 -79.67
CA THR A 170 24.76 -33.85 -78.64
C THR A 170 25.84 -33.70 -77.59
N HIS A 171 25.44 -33.57 -76.33
CA HIS A 171 26.37 -33.54 -75.20
C HIS A 171 26.49 -34.92 -74.56
N ARG A 172 27.68 -35.24 -74.05
CA ARG A 172 28.00 -36.52 -73.40
C ARG A 172 28.47 -36.29 -71.96
N THR A 173 27.91 -37.02 -70.99
CA THR A 173 28.40 -37.03 -69.61
C THR A 173 29.67 -37.86 -69.46
N GLN A 174 30.33 -37.77 -68.31
CA GLN A 174 31.34 -38.74 -67.92
C GLN A 174 30.75 -40.15 -67.82
N VAL A 175 31.65 -41.13 -67.98
CA VAL A 175 31.35 -42.55 -67.79
C VAL A 175 31.65 -42.88 -66.34
N ILE A 176 30.66 -43.40 -65.61
CA ILE A 176 30.85 -43.85 -64.23
C ILE A 176 30.97 -45.37 -64.27
N THR A 177 32.10 -45.93 -63.86
CA THR A 177 32.38 -47.35 -64.03
C THR A 177 31.68 -48.23 -62.99
N GLN A 178 31.23 -49.41 -63.39
CA GLN A 178 30.71 -50.51 -62.58
C GLN A 178 29.67 -50.09 -61.53
N THR A 179 28.63 -49.38 -61.96
CA THR A 179 27.57 -48.93 -61.07
C THR A 179 26.18 -49.10 -61.68
N LEU A 180 25.21 -49.44 -60.82
CA LEU A 180 23.79 -49.38 -61.16
C LEU A 180 23.11 -48.11 -60.62
N ASN A 181 23.86 -47.27 -59.91
CA ASN A 181 23.40 -46.02 -59.33
C ASN A 181 24.44 -44.92 -59.56
N PRO A 182 24.69 -44.52 -60.81
CA PRO A 182 25.67 -43.50 -61.14
C PRO A 182 25.28 -42.12 -60.60
N VAL A 183 26.28 -41.35 -60.20
CA VAL A 183 26.15 -39.93 -59.81
C VAL A 183 27.09 -39.13 -60.71
N TRP A 184 26.54 -38.19 -61.46
CA TRP A 184 27.27 -37.32 -62.39
C TRP A 184 27.37 -35.88 -61.88
N ASP A 185 26.24 -35.31 -61.47
CA ASP A 185 26.11 -33.87 -61.15
C ASP A 185 26.67 -32.93 -62.25
N GLU A 186 26.47 -33.31 -63.51
CA GLU A 186 26.94 -32.57 -64.69
C GLU A 186 25.83 -31.70 -65.27
N THR A 187 26.17 -30.45 -65.62
CA THR A 187 25.20 -29.46 -66.14
C THR A 187 25.52 -29.04 -67.56
N PHE A 188 24.50 -29.06 -68.42
CA PHE A 188 24.56 -28.73 -69.84
C PHE A 188 23.59 -27.59 -70.15
N ILE A 189 23.94 -26.73 -71.11
CA ILE A 189 23.08 -25.61 -71.53
C ILE A 189 22.74 -25.82 -73.00
N LEU A 190 21.49 -26.18 -73.26
CA LEU A 190 20.98 -26.53 -74.58
C LEU A 190 20.14 -25.38 -75.13
N GLU A 191 20.50 -24.85 -76.29
CA GLU A 191 19.78 -23.71 -76.91
C GLU A 191 18.60 -24.20 -77.75
N PHE A 192 17.49 -23.45 -77.75
CA PHE A 192 16.32 -23.76 -78.56
C PHE A 192 15.59 -22.48 -78.99
N GLU A 193 14.88 -22.54 -80.12
CA GLU A 193 14.17 -21.37 -80.66
C GLU A 193 12.71 -21.30 -80.19
N ASP A 194 12.00 -22.44 -80.22
CA ASP A 194 10.57 -22.52 -79.93
C ASP A 194 10.26 -23.62 -78.92
N ILE A 195 9.74 -23.22 -77.76
CA ILE A 195 9.39 -24.12 -76.66
C ILE A 195 8.28 -25.12 -77.05
N THR A 196 7.41 -24.77 -78.01
CA THR A 196 6.26 -25.59 -78.39
C THR A 196 6.65 -26.79 -79.25
N ASN A 197 7.72 -26.64 -80.04
CA ASN A 197 8.19 -27.65 -81.00
C ASN A 197 9.49 -28.34 -80.55
N ALA A 198 10.04 -27.96 -79.41
CA ALA A 198 11.28 -28.52 -78.86
C ALA A 198 11.01 -29.65 -77.86
N SER A 199 11.78 -30.74 -77.98
CA SER A 199 11.80 -31.83 -77.01
C SER A 199 13.22 -32.10 -76.52
N PHE A 200 13.38 -32.32 -75.22
CA PHE A 200 14.62 -32.75 -74.60
C PHE A 200 14.73 -34.27 -74.75
N HIS A 201 15.87 -34.75 -75.22
CA HIS A 201 16.17 -36.16 -75.33
C HIS A 201 17.42 -36.47 -74.53
N LEU A 202 17.36 -37.56 -73.75
CA LEU A 202 18.49 -38.15 -73.06
C LEU A 202 18.49 -39.65 -73.34
N ASP A 203 19.58 -40.16 -73.90
CA ASP A 203 19.82 -41.59 -74.09
C ASP A 203 20.95 -42.03 -73.14
N MET A 204 20.70 -43.06 -72.34
CA MET A 204 21.69 -43.66 -71.46
C MET A 204 22.28 -44.93 -72.08
N TRP A 205 23.59 -45.03 -72.01
CA TRP A 205 24.40 -46.06 -72.66
C TRP A 205 25.39 -46.66 -71.69
N ASP A 206 25.71 -47.91 -71.90
CA ASP A 206 26.72 -48.69 -71.20
C ASP A 206 27.97 -48.79 -72.07
N LEU A 207 29.11 -48.33 -71.56
CA LEU A 207 30.36 -48.33 -72.32
C LEU A 207 30.99 -49.73 -72.35
N ASP A 208 30.94 -50.39 -73.52
CA ASP A 208 31.55 -51.70 -73.70
C ASP A 208 33.04 -51.54 -74.09
N THR A 209 33.94 -51.47 -73.11
CA THR A 209 35.39 -51.44 -73.42
C THR A 209 35.91 -52.80 -73.92
N VAL A 210 36.76 -52.77 -74.95
CA VAL A 210 37.33 -53.97 -75.57
C VAL A 210 38.44 -54.55 -74.68
N GLU A 211 38.09 -55.22 -73.59
CA GLU A 211 39.07 -55.95 -72.77
C GLU A 211 39.42 -57.32 -73.35
N SER A 212 40.69 -57.71 -73.24
CA SER A 212 41.18 -58.97 -73.78
C SER A 212 40.58 -60.18 -73.03
N VAL A 213 40.24 -61.24 -73.77
CA VAL A 213 39.63 -62.50 -73.26
C VAL A 213 40.39 -63.10 -72.05
N ARG A 214 41.66 -62.75 -71.84
CA ARG A 214 42.48 -63.20 -70.71
C ARG A 214 42.09 -62.57 -69.37
N GLN A 215 41.57 -61.34 -69.34
CA GLN A 215 41.12 -60.70 -68.09
C GLN A 215 39.78 -61.28 -67.59
N LYS A 216 38.83 -61.57 -68.49
CA LYS A 216 37.49 -62.08 -68.15
C LYS A 216 37.44 -63.45 -67.47
N LEU A 217 38.48 -64.29 -67.59
CA LEU A 217 38.48 -65.62 -66.98
C LEU A 217 38.86 -65.61 -65.48
N GLY A 218 39.47 -64.51 -65.00
CA GLY A 218 40.02 -64.42 -63.63
C GLY A 218 39.00 -64.10 -62.54
N GLU A 219 37.84 -63.53 -62.87
CA GLU A 219 36.89 -62.98 -61.87
C GLU A 219 35.59 -63.80 -61.71
N LEU A 220 35.55 -65.04 -62.18
CA LEU A 220 34.33 -65.86 -62.19
C LEU A 220 34.22 -66.79 -60.98
N THR A 221 33.20 -66.57 -60.15
CA THR A 221 32.74 -67.52 -59.12
C THR A 221 31.47 -68.29 -59.49
N ASP A 222 30.81 -68.01 -60.62
CA ASP A 222 29.50 -68.64 -60.92
C ASP A 222 29.27 -69.04 -62.40
N LEU A 223 28.61 -70.19 -62.58
CA LEU A 223 28.37 -70.88 -63.86
C LEU A 223 27.49 -70.06 -64.84
N HIS A 224 26.71 -69.10 -64.34
CA HIS A 224 25.92 -68.19 -65.17
C HIS A 224 26.79 -67.18 -65.96
N GLY A 225 27.98 -66.84 -65.46
CA GLY A 225 28.91 -65.92 -66.14
C GLY A 225 29.47 -66.47 -67.46
N LEU A 226 29.69 -67.80 -67.54
CA LEU A 226 30.24 -68.45 -68.74
C LEU A 226 29.30 -68.31 -69.95
N ARG A 227 27.97 -68.46 -69.77
CA ARG A 227 27.01 -68.31 -70.88
C ARG A 227 26.96 -66.88 -71.44
N ARG A 228 27.19 -65.84 -70.60
CA ARG A 228 27.27 -64.45 -71.08
C ARG A 228 28.55 -64.19 -71.87
N ILE A 229 29.70 -64.71 -71.42
CA ILE A 229 30.97 -64.63 -72.15
C ILE A 229 30.85 -65.22 -73.57
N PHE A 230 30.19 -66.38 -73.72
CA PHE A 230 29.97 -66.98 -75.04
C PHE A 230 29.03 -66.15 -75.95
N LYS A 231 28.14 -65.33 -75.37
CA LYS A 231 27.23 -64.46 -76.11
C LYS A 231 27.91 -63.15 -76.51
N GLU A 232 28.77 -62.60 -75.65
CA GLU A 232 29.61 -61.43 -75.92
C GLU A 232 30.73 -61.72 -76.92
N ALA A 233 31.34 -62.91 -76.90
CA ALA A 233 32.34 -63.29 -77.90
C ALA A 233 31.80 -63.32 -79.35
N ARG A 234 30.47 -63.23 -79.52
CA ARG A 234 29.78 -63.13 -80.83
C ARG A 234 29.30 -61.72 -81.18
N LYS A 235 29.33 -60.73 -80.27
CA LYS A 235 28.96 -59.34 -80.59
C LYS A 235 30.08 -58.70 -81.43
N ASP A 236 29.71 -57.95 -82.47
CA ASP A 236 30.67 -57.13 -83.21
C ASP A 236 31.39 -56.18 -82.24
N LYS A 237 32.72 -56.13 -82.34
CA LYS A 237 33.61 -55.52 -81.36
C LYS A 237 33.30 -54.03 -81.16
N GLY A 238 32.89 -53.65 -79.94
CA GLY A 238 32.87 -52.26 -79.46
C GLY A 238 31.59 -51.46 -79.71
N GLN A 239 30.41 -52.10 -79.72
CA GLN A 239 29.12 -51.39 -79.74
C GLN A 239 28.52 -51.33 -78.34
N ASP A 240 28.41 -50.11 -77.79
CA ASP A 240 27.83 -49.81 -76.48
C ASP A 240 26.36 -50.25 -76.33
N ASP A 241 26.01 -50.71 -75.12
CA ASP A 241 24.69 -51.25 -74.83
C ASP A 241 23.70 -50.17 -74.37
N PHE A 242 22.50 -50.14 -74.98
CA PHE A 242 21.48 -49.15 -74.62
C PHE A 242 20.79 -49.51 -73.28
N LEU A 243 20.82 -48.56 -72.35
CA LEU A 243 20.28 -48.69 -70.99
C LEU A 243 18.83 -48.20 -70.91
N GLY A 244 18.53 -47.01 -71.46
CA GLY A 244 17.19 -46.42 -71.48
C GLY A 244 17.21 -44.97 -71.95
N ASN A 245 16.05 -44.35 -72.20
CA ASN A 245 15.96 -42.94 -72.61
C ASN A 245 14.91 -42.14 -71.83
N VAL A 246 15.04 -40.83 -71.84
CA VAL A 246 14.05 -39.86 -71.34
C VAL A 246 13.76 -38.86 -72.45
N VAL A 247 12.48 -38.68 -72.79
CA VAL A 247 12.04 -37.68 -73.77
C VAL A 247 10.97 -36.80 -73.14
N LEU A 248 11.22 -35.49 -73.10
CA LEU A 248 10.33 -34.51 -72.45
C LEU A 248 10.06 -33.35 -73.41
N ARG A 249 8.78 -33.01 -73.61
CA ARG A 249 8.43 -31.79 -74.35
C ARG A 249 8.74 -30.57 -73.49
N LEU A 250 9.47 -29.60 -74.03
CA LEU A 250 9.90 -28.45 -73.24
C LEU A 250 8.72 -27.60 -72.76
N GLN A 251 7.64 -27.51 -73.54
CA GLN A 251 6.42 -26.80 -73.15
C GLN A 251 5.74 -27.35 -71.89
N ASP A 252 5.96 -28.63 -71.57
CA ASP A 252 5.34 -29.29 -70.41
C ASP A 252 6.19 -29.10 -69.13
N LEU A 253 7.41 -28.58 -69.27
CA LEU A 253 8.32 -28.32 -68.15
C LEU A 253 7.93 -27.04 -67.41
N ARG A 254 8.22 -27.02 -66.10
CA ARG A 254 8.18 -25.80 -65.28
C ARG A 254 9.43 -24.95 -65.49
N CYS A 255 9.39 -23.69 -65.05
CA CYS A 255 10.56 -22.79 -65.10
C CYS A 255 11.79 -23.38 -64.41
N ARG A 256 11.57 -24.02 -63.25
CA ARG A 256 12.53 -24.84 -62.51
C ARG A 256 11.88 -26.18 -62.21
N GLU A 257 12.60 -27.26 -62.43
CA GLU A 257 12.11 -28.61 -62.17
C GLU A 257 13.24 -29.49 -61.67
N ASP A 258 12.98 -30.34 -60.68
CA ASP A 258 14.00 -31.18 -60.04
C ASP A 258 13.34 -32.48 -59.60
N GLN A 259 13.39 -33.52 -60.46
CA GLN A 259 12.62 -34.74 -60.25
C GLN A 259 13.25 -35.99 -60.87
N TRP A 260 12.75 -37.14 -60.44
CA TRP A 260 13.11 -38.45 -60.98
C TRP A 260 12.23 -38.80 -62.18
N TYR A 261 12.86 -39.15 -63.30
CA TYR A 261 12.21 -39.58 -64.52
C TYR A 261 12.47 -41.08 -64.76
N PRO A 262 11.45 -41.88 -65.12
CA PRO A 262 11.65 -43.27 -65.49
C PRO A 262 12.40 -43.37 -66.83
N LEU A 263 13.34 -44.31 -66.92
CA LEU A 263 14.04 -44.61 -68.16
C LEU A 263 13.15 -45.50 -69.04
N GLU A 264 12.88 -45.07 -70.27
CA GLU A 264 12.07 -45.81 -71.22
C GLU A 264 12.91 -46.86 -71.98
N PRO A 265 12.39 -48.08 -72.18
CA PRO A 265 13.06 -49.11 -72.94
C PRO A 265 12.77 -49.00 -74.45
N ARG A 266 13.76 -49.29 -75.30
CA ARG A 266 13.55 -49.45 -76.76
C ARG A 266 12.87 -50.77 -77.15
N THR A 267 12.95 -51.78 -76.28
CA THR A 267 12.41 -53.13 -76.52
C THR A 267 11.64 -53.63 -75.29
N GLU A 268 10.58 -54.42 -75.51
CA GLU A 268 9.76 -55.00 -74.42
C GLU A 268 10.49 -56.07 -73.59
N THR A 269 11.74 -56.40 -73.93
CA THR A 269 12.49 -57.51 -73.33
C THR A 269 12.88 -57.24 -71.88
N TYR A 270 13.05 -55.98 -71.50
CA TYR A 270 13.33 -55.53 -70.13
C TYR A 270 12.60 -54.20 -69.93
N PRO A 271 11.37 -54.22 -69.37
CA PRO A 271 10.54 -53.02 -69.27
C PRO A 271 11.04 -52.04 -68.21
N ASP A 272 11.59 -52.55 -67.10
CA ASP A 272 12.16 -51.72 -66.05
C ASP A 272 13.63 -51.41 -66.36
N ARG A 273 13.93 -50.12 -66.55
CA ARG A 273 15.27 -49.61 -66.85
C ARG A 273 15.82 -48.70 -65.74
N GLY A 274 15.12 -48.59 -64.62
CA GLY A 274 15.48 -47.67 -63.55
C GLY A 274 15.00 -46.23 -63.80
N GLN A 275 15.57 -45.29 -63.06
CA GLN A 275 15.17 -43.88 -63.08
C GLN A 275 16.39 -42.96 -63.11
N CYS A 276 16.25 -41.80 -63.74
CA CYS A 276 17.25 -40.75 -63.79
C CYS A 276 16.73 -39.47 -63.13
N HIS A 277 17.50 -38.92 -62.20
CA HIS A 277 17.25 -37.65 -61.52
C HIS A 277 17.79 -36.52 -62.38
N LEU A 278 16.87 -35.73 -62.93
CA LEU A 278 17.20 -34.60 -63.78
C LEU A 278 16.67 -33.31 -63.15
N GLN A 279 17.48 -32.27 -63.24
CA GLN A 279 17.10 -30.92 -62.87
C GLN A 279 17.13 -30.03 -64.12
N PHE A 280 16.07 -29.27 -64.32
CA PHE A 280 15.90 -28.37 -65.45
C PHE A 280 15.66 -26.94 -65.00
N GLN A 281 16.23 -25.99 -65.73
CA GLN A 281 15.93 -24.57 -65.60
C GLN A 281 15.85 -23.92 -66.97
N LEU A 282 14.80 -23.13 -67.20
CA LEU A 282 14.61 -22.37 -68.44
C LEU A 282 15.25 -20.99 -68.29
N ILE A 283 16.37 -20.78 -68.96
CA ILE A 283 17.21 -19.57 -68.84
C ILE A 283 17.27 -18.78 -70.15
N HIS A 284 17.68 -17.53 -70.08
CA HIS A 284 17.88 -16.64 -71.21
C HIS A 284 19.36 -16.31 -71.41
N LYS A 285 19.81 -16.35 -72.66
CA LYS A 285 21.04 -15.70 -73.10
C LYS A 285 20.72 -14.48 -73.97
N ARG A 286 21.66 -13.54 -74.03
CA ARG A 286 21.60 -12.34 -74.90
C ARG A 286 20.28 -11.54 -74.81
N ARG A 287 19.82 -11.25 -73.59
CA ARG A 287 18.67 -10.35 -73.38
C ARG A 287 18.94 -8.99 -74.05
N ALA A 288 17.97 -8.47 -74.80
CA ALA A 288 18.15 -7.26 -75.61
C ALA A 288 18.05 -5.95 -74.82
N THR A 289 17.64 -6.01 -73.56
CA THR A 289 17.39 -4.84 -72.72
C THR A 289 18.68 -4.11 -72.34
N SER A 290 18.58 -2.79 -72.19
CA SER A 290 19.74 -1.95 -71.90
C SER A 290 20.36 -2.26 -70.54
N ALA A 291 19.54 -2.55 -69.53
CA ALA A 291 20.01 -2.94 -68.20
C ALA A 291 20.81 -4.26 -68.23
N SER A 292 20.32 -5.27 -68.96
CA SER A 292 21.00 -6.56 -69.07
C SER A 292 22.31 -6.51 -69.87
N ARG A 293 22.46 -5.53 -70.77
CA ARG A 293 23.70 -5.31 -71.54
C ARG A 293 24.75 -4.48 -70.79
N SER A 294 24.31 -3.58 -69.91
CA SER A 294 25.20 -2.62 -69.23
C SER A 294 25.61 -3.03 -67.82
N GLN A 295 24.83 -3.86 -67.13
CA GLN A 295 25.05 -4.22 -65.73
C GLN A 295 25.06 -5.74 -65.52
N PRO A 296 25.79 -6.24 -64.50
CA PRO A 296 25.71 -7.64 -64.12
C PRO A 296 24.28 -8.06 -63.76
N SER A 297 23.89 -9.29 -64.12
CA SER A 297 22.56 -9.85 -63.81
C SER A 297 22.17 -9.69 -62.33
N TYR A 298 23.14 -9.89 -61.44
CA TYR A 298 23.00 -9.74 -59.99
C TYR A 298 22.60 -8.31 -59.60
N THR A 299 23.30 -7.32 -60.13
CA THR A 299 23.06 -5.89 -59.85
C THR A 299 21.67 -5.47 -60.34
N VAL A 300 21.27 -5.89 -61.54
CA VAL A 300 19.92 -5.60 -62.06
C VAL A 300 18.85 -6.23 -61.18
N HIS A 301 19.06 -7.47 -60.72
CA HIS A 301 18.12 -8.16 -59.83
C HIS A 301 18.02 -7.49 -58.45
N LEU A 302 19.15 -7.09 -57.87
CA LEU A 302 19.21 -6.33 -56.63
C LEU A 302 18.40 -5.04 -56.75
N HIS A 303 18.60 -4.27 -57.81
CA HIS A 303 17.88 -3.03 -58.02
C HIS A 303 16.37 -3.24 -58.26
N LEU A 304 16.01 -4.27 -59.03
CA LEU A 304 14.61 -4.67 -59.21
C LEU A 304 13.97 -5.03 -57.86
N LEU A 305 14.65 -5.84 -57.04
CA LEU A 305 14.19 -6.20 -55.71
C LEU A 305 14.02 -4.97 -54.81
N GLN A 306 14.98 -4.04 -54.82
CA GLN A 306 14.87 -2.79 -54.07
C GLN A 306 13.66 -1.96 -54.49
N GLN A 307 13.38 -1.84 -55.79
CA GLN A 307 12.21 -1.11 -56.28
C GLN A 307 10.91 -1.77 -55.81
N LEU A 308 10.79 -3.09 -55.94
CA LEU A 308 9.58 -3.82 -55.55
C LEU A 308 9.36 -3.78 -54.04
N VAL A 309 10.41 -4.02 -53.23
CA VAL A 309 10.31 -3.93 -51.76
C VAL A 309 9.94 -2.51 -51.33
N SER A 310 10.57 -1.49 -51.93
CA SER A 310 10.23 -0.09 -51.62
C SER A 310 8.75 0.19 -51.91
N HIS A 311 8.21 -0.32 -53.01
CA HIS A 311 6.80 -0.17 -53.33
C HIS A 311 5.90 -0.87 -52.29
N GLU A 312 6.15 -2.15 -52.01
CA GLU A 312 5.37 -2.93 -51.04
C GLU A 312 5.34 -2.26 -49.65
N VAL A 313 6.50 -1.77 -49.17
CA VAL A 313 6.58 -1.07 -47.88
C VAL A 313 5.74 0.22 -47.89
N THR A 314 5.76 1.00 -48.99
CA THR A 314 4.99 2.25 -49.08
C THR A 314 3.49 2.07 -49.26
N GLN A 315 3.02 0.89 -49.66
CA GLN A 315 1.58 0.59 -49.76
C GLN A 315 0.93 0.39 -48.39
N HIS A 316 1.72 -0.04 -47.40
CA HIS A 316 1.27 -0.08 -46.01
C HIS A 316 1.31 1.34 -45.41
N GLU A 317 0.40 1.64 -44.48
CA GLU A 317 0.33 2.97 -43.84
C GLU A 317 1.72 3.43 -43.39
N ALA A 318 2.11 4.65 -43.76
CA ALA A 318 3.41 5.20 -43.40
C ALA A 318 3.58 5.18 -41.86
N GLY A 319 4.55 4.42 -41.37
CA GLY A 319 4.80 4.20 -39.94
C GLY A 319 4.10 2.98 -39.33
N SER A 320 3.27 2.27 -40.10
CA SER A 320 2.69 0.99 -39.68
C SER A 320 3.71 -0.14 -39.84
N THR A 321 4.01 -0.81 -38.74
CA THR A 321 4.85 -2.02 -38.69
C THR A 321 4.11 -3.28 -39.17
N SER A 322 2.97 -3.11 -39.83
CA SER A 322 2.10 -4.20 -40.29
C SER A 322 2.66 -5.03 -41.44
N TRP A 323 3.65 -4.52 -42.17
CA TRP A 323 4.29 -5.30 -43.22
C TRP A 323 5.12 -6.43 -42.60
N ASP A 324 4.74 -7.68 -42.85
CA ASP A 324 5.37 -8.88 -42.28
C ASP A 324 6.68 -9.27 -42.98
N GLY A 325 7.08 -8.52 -44.02
CA GLY A 325 8.23 -8.81 -44.85
C GLY A 325 7.93 -9.72 -46.04
N SER A 326 6.69 -10.18 -46.19
CA SER A 326 6.28 -10.99 -47.32
C SER A 326 6.05 -10.09 -48.54
N LEU A 327 6.55 -10.55 -49.68
CA LEU A 327 6.29 -9.94 -50.96
C LEU A 327 4.96 -10.43 -51.49
N SER A 328 4.23 -9.57 -52.21
CA SER A 328 3.03 -10.00 -52.92
C SER A 328 3.33 -11.16 -53.89
N PRO A 329 2.35 -12.03 -54.18
CA PRO A 329 2.53 -13.11 -55.17
C PRO A 329 3.03 -12.59 -56.52
N GLN A 330 2.65 -11.37 -56.90
CA GLN A 330 3.09 -10.67 -58.10
C GLN A 330 4.59 -10.35 -58.03
N ALA A 331 5.06 -9.68 -56.97
CA ALA A 331 6.48 -9.35 -56.81
C ALA A 331 7.35 -10.60 -56.75
N ALA A 332 6.93 -11.58 -55.93
CA ALA A 332 7.60 -12.86 -55.80
C ALA A 332 7.73 -13.55 -57.17
N THR A 333 6.67 -13.51 -57.98
CA THR A 333 6.67 -14.10 -59.32
C THR A 333 7.63 -13.41 -60.27
N VAL A 334 7.62 -12.07 -60.32
CA VAL A 334 8.55 -11.31 -61.18
C VAL A 334 9.99 -11.60 -60.80
N LEU A 335 10.32 -11.60 -59.50
CA LEU A 335 11.67 -11.85 -59.02
C LEU A 335 12.13 -13.28 -59.30
N PHE A 336 11.26 -14.26 -59.10
CA PHE A 336 11.54 -15.66 -59.44
C PHE A 336 11.81 -15.85 -60.93
N LEU A 337 10.97 -15.27 -61.80
CA LEU A 337 11.17 -15.31 -63.25
C LEU A 337 12.47 -14.62 -63.64
N HIS A 338 12.74 -13.43 -63.10
CA HIS A 338 13.95 -12.68 -63.39
C HIS A 338 15.21 -13.44 -62.96
N ALA A 339 15.21 -14.04 -61.76
CA ALA A 339 16.33 -14.80 -61.24
C ALA A 339 16.58 -16.06 -62.07
N THR A 340 15.52 -16.81 -62.39
CA THR A 340 15.62 -18.04 -63.20
C THR A 340 16.10 -17.72 -64.61
N GLN A 341 15.47 -16.75 -65.29
CA GLN A 341 15.86 -16.34 -66.64
C GLN A 341 17.30 -15.85 -66.73
N LYS A 342 17.83 -15.20 -65.69
CA LYS A 342 19.21 -14.71 -65.67
C LYS A 342 20.22 -15.68 -65.05
N ASP A 343 19.80 -16.92 -64.77
CA ASP A 343 20.62 -17.96 -64.13
C ASP A 343 21.31 -17.48 -62.84
N LEU A 344 20.55 -16.78 -61.97
CA LEU A 344 21.06 -16.31 -60.69
C LEU A 344 21.05 -17.43 -59.66
N SER A 345 22.22 -17.71 -59.08
CA SER A 345 22.30 -18.69 -57.99
C SER A 345 21.50 -18.23 -56.76
N ASP A 346 21.02 -19.20 -55.97
CA ASP A 346 20.25 -18.93 -54.75
C ASP A 346 21.06 -18.09 -53.73
N PHE A 347 22.41 -18.16 -53.79
CA PHE A 347 23.30 -17.31 -53.00
C PHE A 347 23.30 -15.84 -53.44
N HIS A 348 23.33 -15.59 -54.75
CA HIS A 348 23.20 -14.22 -55.27
C HIS A 348 21.82 -13.64 -54.97
N GLN A 349 20.76 -14.47 -55.01
CA GLN A 349 19.41 -14.05 -54.62
C GLN A 349 19.35 -13.69 -53.12
N SER A 350 19.90 -14.53 -52.24
CA SER A 350 19.95 -14.28 -50.80
C SER A 350 20.79 -13.03 -50.46
N MET A 351 21.91 -12.85 -51.13
CA MET A 351 22.77 -11.66 -51.00
C MET A 351 22.05 -10.40 -51.50
N ALA A 352 21.35 -10.47 -52.65
CA ALA A 352 20.55 -9.37 -53.15
C ALA A 352 19.42 -9.00 -52.17
N GLN A 353 18.76 -10.00 -51.59
CA GLN A 353 17.73 -9.81 -50.58
C GLN A 353 18.27 -9.12 -49.33
N TRP A 354 19.43 -9.57 -48.83
CA TRP A 354 20.10 -8.91 -47.72
C TRP A 354 20.43 -7.45 -48.04
N LEU A 355 21.10 -7.18 -49.16
CA LEU A 355 21.51 -5.81 -49.51
C LEU A 355 20.30 -4.90 -49.73
N ALA A 356 19.25 -5.39 -50.40
CA ALA A 356 18.03 -4.62 -50.61
C ALA A 356 17.36 -4.27 -49.29
N TYR A 357 17.08 -5.27 -48.45
CA TYR A 357 16.34 -5.09 -47.21
C TYR A 357 17.16 -4.31 -46.19
N SER A 358 18.46 -4.59 -46.03
CA SER A 358 19.32 -3.90 -45.05
C SER A 358 19.51 -2.42 -45.39
N ARG A 359 19.59 -2.08 -46.68
CA ARG A 359 19.65 -0.68 -47.14
C ARG A 359 18.31 0.01 -46.89
N LEU A 360 17.20 -0.58 -47.35
CA LEU A 360 15.87 0.02 -47.19
C LEU A 360 15.49 0.15 -45.72
N TYR A 361 15.88 -0.77 -44.83
CA TYR A 361 15.61 -0.69 -43.40
C TYR A 361 16.26 0.55 -42.73
N GLN A 362 17.32 1.10 -43.32
CA GLN A 362 18.01 2.29 -42.81
C GLN A 362 17.31 3.61 -43.19
N SER A 363 16.28 3.56 -44.05
CA SER A 363 15.54 4.73 -44.53
C SER A 363 14.01 4.60 -44.44
N LEU A 364 13.51 3.37 -44.51
CA LEU A 364 12.11 3.03 -44.40
C LEU A 364 11.87 2.29 -43.08
N GLU A 365 10.78 2.64 -42.40
CA GLU A 365 10.41 2.02 -41.13
C GLU A 365 9.60 0.74 -41.36
N PHE A 366 10.28 -0.42 -41.36
CA PHE A 366 9.64 -1.74 -41.38
C PHE A 366 10.33 -2.72 -40.41
N PRO A 367 9.71 -3.88 -40.08
CA PRO A 367 10.26 -4.79 -39.08
C PRO A 367 11.64 -5.36 -39.45
N SER A 368 12.59 -5.27 -38.53
CA SER A 368 13.94 -5.83 -38.73
C SER A 368 13.95 -7.36 -38.83
N SER A 369 12.88 -8.05 -38.41
CA SER A 369 12.75 -9.51 -38.50
C SER A 369 12.91 -10.05 -39.93
N CYS A 370 12.56 -9.25 -40.94
CA CYS A 370 12.68 -9.61 -42.36
C CYS A 370 14.15 -9.81 -42.78
N LEU A 371 15.10 -9.27 -42.02
CA LEU A 371 16.54 -9.42 -42.24
C LEU A 371 17.10 -10.76 -41.75
N LEU A 372 16.37 -11.49 -40.89
CA LEU A 372 16.85 -12.75 -40.31
C LEU A 372 16.98 -13.87 -41.36
N HIS A 373 16.02 -13.98 -42.28
CA HIS A 373 16.07 -15.03 -43.30
C HIS A 373 17.27 -14.85 -44.25
N PRO A 374 17.49 -13.67 -44.89
CA PRO A 374 18.64 -13.44 -45.76
C PRO A 374 19.99 -13.73 -45.10
N ILE A 375 20.21 -13.28 -43.86
CA ILE A 375 21.48 -13.54 -43.17
C ILE A 375 21.70 -15.02 -42.86
N THR A 376 20.64 -15.75 -42.48
CA THR A 376 20.76 -17.20 -42.24
C THR A 376 21.02 -17.97 -43.52
N SER A 377 20.41 -17.55 -44.64
CA SER A 377 20.65 -18.14 -45.96
C SER A 377 22.08 -17.87 -46.43
N ILE A 378 22.60 -16.65 -46.24
CA ILE A 378 24.01 -16.31 -46.52
C ILE A 378 24.94 -17.17 -45.68
N GLU A 379 24.70 -17.34 -44.38
CA GLU A 379 25.53 -18.17 -43.51
C GLU A 379 25.55 -19.65 -43.95
N TYR A 380 24.38 -20.21 -44.29
CA TYR A 380 24.27 -21.59 -44.75
C TYR A 380 25.05 -21.82 -46.06
N GLN A 381 25.03 -20.83 -46.96
CA GLN A 381 25.61 -20.93 -48.30
C GLN A 381 27.04 -20.37 -48.39
N TRP A 382 27.56 -19.74 -47.33
CA TRP A 382 28.87 -19.07 -47.32
C TRP A 382 30.03 -19.99 -47.73
N ILE A 383 29.98 -21.26 -47.31
CA ILE A 383 31.02 -22.27 -47.61
C ILE A 383 31.13 -22.55 -49.13
N GLN A 384 30.05 -22.38 -49.89
CA GLN A 384 29.98 -22.70 -51.31
C GLN A 384 30.28 -21.50 -52.23
N GLY A 385 30.20 -20.27 -51.71
CA GLY A 385 30.23 -19.04 -52.53
C GLY A 385 31.62 -18.44 -52.70
N ARG A 386 32.18 -18.46 -53.92
CA ARG A 386 33.29 -17.58 -54.30
C ARG A 386 32.74 -16.28 -54.89
N LEU A 387 32.64 -15.24 -54.06
CA LEU A 387 32.25 -13.89 -54.51
C LEU A 387 33.42 -13.15 -55.15
N LYS A 388 33.11 -12.22 -56.05
CA LYS A 388 34.09 -11.23 -56.55
C LYS A 388 34.45 -10.25 -55.44
N ALA A 389 35.65 -9.66 -55.50
CA ALA A 389 36.10 -8.68 -54.52
C ALA A 389 35.12 -7.50 -54.34
N GLU A 390 34.57 -6.98 -55.44
CA GLU A 390 33.56 -5.90 -55.41
C GLU A 390 32.30 -6.29 -54.63
N GLN A 391 31.83 -7.54 -54.78
CA GLN A 391 30.67 -8.05 -54.05
C GLN A 391 30.98 -8.28 -52.57
N GLN A 392 32.20 -8.72 -52.26
CA GLN A 392 32.66 -8.86 -50.87
C GLN A 392 32.72 -7.50 -50.16
N GLU A 393 33.24 -6.47 -50.85
CA GLU A 393 33.28 -5.10 -50.34
C GLU A 393 31.87 -4.53 -50.15
N GLU A 394 30.97 -4.73 -51.12
CA GLU A 394 29.57 -4.31 -51.03
C GLU A 394 28.85 -4.95 -49.82
N LEU A 395 29.09 -6.25 -49.61
CA LEU A 395 28.54 -6.98 -48.47
C LEU A 395 29.14 -6.50 -47.14
N ALA A 396 30.47 -6.31 -47.07
CA ALA A 396 31.15 -5.79 -45.88
C ALA A 396 30.64 -4.39 -45.50
N ALA A 397 30.48 -3.51 -46.50
CA ALA A 397 29.92 -2.17 -46.31
C ALA A 397 28.49 -2.24 -45.77
N SER A 398 27.66 -3.16 -46.27
CA SER A 398 26.29 -3.34 -45.77
C SER A 398 26.24 -3.81 -44.31
N PHE A 399 27.13 -4.73 -43.92
CA PHE A 399 27.24 -5.20 -42.53
C PHE A 399 27.66 -4.07 -41.60
N SER A 400 28.67 -3.29 -41.98
CA SER A 400 29.18 -2.17 -41.20
C SER A 400 28.15 -1.04 -41.08
N SER A 401 27.44 -0.74 -42.18
CA SER A 401 26.37 0.27 -42.22
C SER A 401 25.21 -0.11 -41.30
N LEU A 402 24.71 -1.35 -41.42
CA LEU A 402 23.61 -1.81 -40.57
C LEU A 402 24.02 -1.90 -39.11
N LEU A 403 25.24 -2.34 -38.79
CA LEU A 403 25.72 -2.37 -37.41
C LEU A 403 25.74 -0.95 -36.82
N THR A 404 26.27 0.02 -37.56
CA THR A 404 26.33 1.43 -37.13
C THR A 404 24.93 2.00 -36.93
N TYR A 405 24.03 1.77 -37.89
CA TYR A 405 22.64 2.20 -37.79
C TYR A 405 21.92 1.54 -36.60
N GLY A 406 22.04 0.23 -36.44
CA GLY A 406 21.46 -0.53 -35.33
C GLY A 406 21.94 -0.03 -33.97
N LEU A 407 23.24 0.26 -33.83
CA LEU A 407 23.81 0.86 -32.62
C LEU A 407 23.25 2.28 -32.37
N SER A 408 23.02 3.07 -33.42
CA SER A 408 22.39 4.39 -33.29
C SER A 408 20.94 4.31 -32.78
N LEU A 409 20.18 3.32 -33.25
CA LEU A 409 18.82 3.06 -32.76
C LEU A 409 18.83 2.56 -31.31
N ILE A 410 19.77 1.67 -30.96
CA ILE A 410 19.95 1.18 -29.59
C ILE A 410 20.35 2.31 -28.64
N ARG A 411 21.26 3.21 -29.03
CA ARG A 411 21.62 4.40 -28.25
C ARG A 411 20.39 5.26 -27.94
N ARG A 412 19.44 5.34 -28.88
CA ARG A 412 18.19 6.12 -28.77
C ARG A 412 16.96 5.27 -28.48
N PHE A 413 17.12 4.07 -27.90
CA PHE A 413 16.03 3.08 -27.82
C PHE A 413 14.79 3.62 -27.08
N ARG A 414 14.97 4.48 -26.09
CA ARG A 414 13.87 5.11 -25.32
C ARG A 414 12.93 5.94 -26.19
N SER A 415 13.47 6.62 -27.21
CA SER A 415 12.68 7.42 -28.14
C SER A 415 12.22 6.64 -29.37
N VAL A 416 13.05 5.71 -29.85
CA VAL A 416 12.77 4.93 -31.07
C VAL A 416 11.76 3.81 -30.80
N PHE A 417 11.83 3.19 -29.62
CA PHE A 417 10.98 2.09 -29.20
C PHE A 417 10.21 2.46 -27.92
N PRO A 418 9.31 3.46 -27.96
CA PRO A 418 8.60 3.90 -26.76
C PRO A 418 7.63 2.82 -26.29
N LEU A 419 7.53 2.62 -24.97
CA LEU A 419 6.60 1.66 -24.35
C LEU A 419 5.11 2.04 -24.52
N SER A 420 4.82 3.25 -25.00
CA SER A 420 3.47 3.66 -25.40
C SER A 420 2.95 2.87 -26.60
N VAL A 421 3.85 2.28 -27.39
CA VAL A 421 3.50 1.42 -28.53
C VAL A 421 3.75 -0.04 -28.13
N SER A 422 2.71 -0.87 -28.27
CA SER A 422 2.69 -2.24 -27.74
C SER A 422 3.74 -3.18 -28.35
N ASP A 423 4.11 -2.96 -29.61
CA ASP A 423 5.07 -3.80 -30.36
C ASP A 423 6.55 -3.40 -30.15
N SER A 424 6.82 -2.22 -29.55
CA SER A 424 8.16 -1.66 -29.40
C SER A 424 9.18 -2.61 -28.73
N PRO A 425 8.85 -3.31 -27.63
CA PRO A 425 9.75 -4.29 -27.02
C PRO A 425 10.13 -5.42 -27.96
N ALA A 426 9.17 -5.93 -28.74
CA ALA A 426 9.40 -7.01 -29.70
C ALA A 426 10.27 -6.54 -30.88
N ARG A 427 10.05 -5.30 -31.36
CA ARG A 427 10.87 -4.68 -32.41
C ARG A 427 12.33 -4.53 -32.00
N LEU A 428 12.59 -4.01 -30.80
CA LEU A 428 13.95 -3.93 -30.26
C LEU A 428 14.58 -5.31 -30.12
N GLN A 429 13.83 -6.30 -29.64
CA GLN A 429 14.33 -7.67 -29.53
C GLN A 429 14.68 -8.26 -30.91
N SER A 430 13.86 -8.04 -31.93
CA SER A 430 14.14 -8.46 -33.30
C SER A 430 15.40 -7.80 -33.86
N LEU A 431 15.58 -6.49 -33.65
CA LEU A 431 16.80 -5.78 -34.04
C LEU A 431 18.05 -6.38 -33.37
N LEU A 432 17.99 -6.61 -32.05
CA LEU A 432 19.10 -7.23 -31.33
C LEU A 432 19.41 -8.64 -31.86
N ARG A 433 18.39 -9.44 -32.20
CA ARG A 433 18.58 -10.77 -32.80
C ARG A 433 19.25 -10.70 -34.16
N VAL A 434 18.86 -9.75 -35.02
CA VAL A 434 19.51 -9.52 -36.32
C VAL A 434 20.98 -9.19 -36.14
N LEU A 435 21.30 -8.23 -35.26
CA LEU A 435 22.69 -7.85 -35.00
C LEU A 435 23.50 -9.01 -34.42
N VAL A 436 22.94 -9.78 -33.47
CA VAL A 436 23.59 -10.96 -32.89
C VAL A 436 23.86 -12.01 -33.96
N GLN A 437 22.87 -12.31 -34.80
CA GLN A 437 23.02 -13.31 -35.84
C GLN A 437 24.05 -12.85 -36.87
N MET A 438 23.98 -11.61 -37.33
CA MET A 438 24.93 -11.00 -38.27
C MET A 438 26.36 -11.06 -37.73
N CYS A 439 26.61 -10.57 -36.51
CA CYS A 439 27.95 -10.57 -35.91
C CYS A 439 28.50 -11.98 -35.61
N LYS A 440 27.65 -13.01 -35.56
CA LYS A 440 28.06 -14.40 -35.36
C LYS A 440 28.39 -15.15 -36.64
N MET A 441 28.04 -14.60 -37.81
CA MET A 441 28.28 -15.22 -39.10
C MET A 441 29.77 -15.32 -39.40
N LYS A 442 30.17 -16.40 -40.08
CA LYS A 442 31.54 -16.54 -40.61
C LYS A 442 31.85 -15.43 -41.61
N ALA A 443 30.87 -15.10 -42.46
CA ALA A 443 30.97 -14.02 -43.42
C ALA A 443 31.32 -12.67 -42.75
N PHE A 444 30.69 -12.36 -41.60
CA PHE A 444 30.98 -11.13 -40.88
C PHE A 444 32.39 -11.14 -40.29
N GLY A 445 32.81 -12.26 -39.69
CA GLY A 445 34.16 -12.39 -39.14
C GLY A 445 35.27 -12.27 -40.19
N GLU A 446 35.05 -12.78 -41.40
CA GLU A 446 36.00 -12.69 -42.52
C GLU A 446 36.02 -11.30 -43.17
N LEU A 447 34.85 -10.67 -43.36
CA LEU A 447 34.73 -9.40 -44.05
C LEU A 447 34.94 -8.17 -43.15
N CYS A 448 34.65 -8.27 -41.85
CA CYS A 448 34.69 -7.16 -40.89
C CYS A 448 35.57 -7.48 -39.65
N PRO A 449 36.86 -7.85 -39.82
CA PRO A 449 37.69 -8.45 -38.77
C PRO A 449 38.05 -7.50 -37.60
N ASN A 450 38.02 -6.18 -37.82
CA ASN A 450 38.43 -5.18 -36.82
C ASN A 450 37.27 -4.73 -35.90
N THR A 451 36.12 -5.39 -35.97
CA THR A 451 34.93 -4.99 -35.21
C THR A 451 35.00 -5.50 -33.77
N ALA A 452 34.78 -4.62 -32.79
CA ALA A 452 34.70 -5.01 -31.39
C ALA A 452 33.51 -5.96 -31.13
N PRO A 453 33.55 -6.78 -30.06
CA PRO A 453 32.45 -7.68 -29.73
C PRO A 453 31.12 -6.93 -29.59
N LEU A 454 30.05 -7.46 -30.19
CA LEU A 454 28.72 -6.83 -30.17
C LEU A 454 28.24 -6.43 -28.75
N PRO A 455 28.39 -7.27 -27.69
CA PRO A 455 27.98 -6.87 -26.34
C PRO A 455 28.70 -5.62 -25.83
N GLN A 456 29.97 -5.43 -26.19
CA GLN A 456 30.74 -4.25 -25.80
C GLN A 456 30.22 -3.00 -26.52
N LEU A 457 30.04 -3.07 -27.84
CA LEU A 457 29.50 -1.97 -28.64
C LEU A 457 28.11 -1.54 -28.17
N VAL A 458 27.24 -2.51 -27.85
CA VAL A 458 25.91 -2.24 -27.31
C VAL A 458 25.99 -1.62 -25.92
N THR A 459 26.90 -2.08 -25.07
CA THR A 459 27.11 -1.50 -23.73
C THR A 459 27.53 -0.03 -23.84
N GLU A 460 28.52 0.28 -24.68
CA GLU A 460 28.99 1.66 -24.93
C GLU A 460 27.87 2.56 -25.49
N ALA A 461 27.09 2.05 -26.44
CA ALA A 461 25.94 2.76 -27.01
C ALA A 461 24.86 3.06 -25.95
N LEU A 462 24.55 2.09 -25.08
CA LEU A 462 23.56 2.26 -24.01
C LEU A 462 24.04 3.21 -22.90
N GLN A 463 25.33 3.17 -22.54
CA GLN A 463 25.92 4.13 -21.59
C GLN A 463 25.80 5.55 -22.13
N THR A 464 26.30 5.76 -23.34
CA THR A 464 26.25 7.07 -24.01
C THR A 464 24.81 7.57 -24.14
N GLY A 465 23.90 6.70 -24.59
CA GLY A 465 22.48 7.04 -24.74
C GLY A 465 21.77 7.34 -23.42
N THR A 466 22.20 6.73 -22.32
CA THR A 466 21.64 7.01 -20.98
C THR A 466 22.05 8.40 -20.49
N THR A 467 23.31 8.78 -20.68
CA THR A 467 23.81 10.13 -20.35
C THR A 467 23.13 11.20 -21.21
N GLU A 468 22.99 10.97 -22.51
CA GLU A 468 22.30 11.89 -23.41
C GLU A 468 20.82 12.05 -23.08
N TRP A 469 20.13 10.94 -22.78
CA TRP A 469 18.74 10.98 -22.37
C TRP A 469 18.56 11.82 -21.10
N PHE A 470 19.47 11.68 -20.13
CA PHE A 470 19.44 12.51 -18.92
C PHE A 470 19.59 14.00 -19.25
N HIS A 471 20.55 14.37 -20.10
CA HIS A 471 20.74 15.77 -20.51
C HIS A 471 19.57 16.33 -21.31
N LEU A 472 18.95 15.51 -22.17
CA LEU A 472 17.74 15.90 -22.91
C LEU A 472 16.58 16.16 -21.94
N LYS A 473 16.35 15.25 -20.97
CA LYS A 473 15.35 15.44 -19.93
C LYS A 473 15.64 16.67 -19.06
N GLN A 474 16.90 16.92 -18.74
CA GLN A 474 17.31 18.10 -18.00
C GLN A 474 16.98 19.41 -18.76
N GLN A 475 17.19 19.43 -20.09
CA GLN A 475 16.79 20.57 -20.93
C GLN A 475 15.27 20.75 -20.97
N HIS A 476 14.50 19.66 -21.05
CA HIS A 476 13.03 19.72 -21.04
C HIS A 476 12.48 20.32 -19.74
N HIS A 477 13.14 20.09 -18.60
CA HIS A 477 12.75 20.66 -17.31
C HIS A 477 13.33 22.05 -17.05
N GLN A 478 14.08 22.65 -17.99
CA GLN A 478 14.67 23.97 -17.76
C GLN A 478 13.57 25.03 -17.52
N PRO A 479 13.56 25.69 -16.35
CA PRO A 479 12.49 26.62 -16.02
C PRO A 479 12.58 27.89 -16.87
N MET A 480 11.42 28.39 -17.34
CA MET A 480 11.35 29.65 -18.09
C MET A 480 11.73 30.86 -17.24
N VAL A 481 11.51 30.78 -15.92
CA VAL A 481 11.87 31.81 -14.93
C VAL A 481 13.05 31.32 -14.11
N GLN A 482 14.11 32.14 -14.03
CA GLN A 482 15.29 31.83 -13.24
C GLN A 482 15.06 32.19 -11.78
N GLY A 483 14.61 31.21 -10.99
CA GLY A 483 14.51 31.31 -9.54
C GLY A 483 14.91 30.00 -8.86
N ILE A 484 15.37 30.11 -7.61
CA ILE A 484 15.73 28.94 -6.78
C ILE A 484 14.53 27.99 -6.60
N PRO A 485 13.30 28.45 -6.27
CA PRO A 485 12.17 27.52 -6.10
C PRO A 485 11.73 26.85 -7.41
N GLU A 486 11.78 27.57 -8.54
CA GLU A 486 11.50 26.99 -9.87
C GLU A 486 12.56 25.97 -10.26
N ALA A 487 13.83 26.23 -9.94
CA ALA A 487 14.92 25.26 -10.14
C ALA A 487 14.72 24.00 -9.29
N GLY A 488 14.19 24.12 -8.08
CA GLY A 488 13.82 22.99 -7.22
C GLY A 488 12.70 22.14 -7.82
N LYS A 489 11.63 22.77 -8.33
CA LYS A 489 10.53 22.07 -9.03
C LYS A 489 10.99 21.37 -10.30
N ALA A 490 11.82 22.04 -11.10
CA ALA A 490 12.44 21.46 -12.29
C ALA A 490 13.29 20.23 -11.95
N LEU A 491 14.10 20.32 -10.89
CA LEU A 491 14.91 19.19 -10.42
C LEU A 491 14.04 18.03 -9.91
N LEU A 492 12.95 18.32 -9.19
CA LEU A 492 11.99 17.31 -8.76
C LEU A 492 11.39 16.56 -9.97
N GLY A 493 10.93 17.29 -11.00
CA GLY A 493 10.40 16.70 -12.23
C GLY A 493 11.43 15.82 -12.94
N LEU A 494 12.69 16.25 -12.98
CA LEU A 494 13.80 15.46 -13.54
C LEU A 494 14.03 14.16 -12.75
N VAL A 495 14.03 14.21 -11.41
CA VAL A 495 14.21 13.01 -10.58
C VAL A 495 13.04 12.05 -10.75
N GLN A 496 11.81 12.54 -10.85
CA GLN A 496 10.62 11.71 -11.11
C GLN A 496 10.69 11.03 -12.49
N ASP A 497 11.14 11.74 -13.52
CA ASP A 497 11.40 11.15 -14.85
C ASP A 497 12.46 10.04 -14.79
N VAL A 498 13.55 10.24 -14.03
CA VAL A 498 14.60 9.24 -13.82
C VAL A 498 14.07 8.01 -13.08
N ILE A 499 13.28 8.20 -12.03
CA ILE A 499 12.63 7.11 -11.30
C ILE A 499 11.71 6.32 -12.23
N GLY A 500 10.90 7.00 -13.04
CA GLY A 500 10.03 6.38 -14.03
C GLY A 500 10.80 5.54 -15.06
N ASP A 501 11.90 6.08 -15.60
CA ASP A 501 12.76 5.36 -16.55
C ASP A 501 13.42 4.12 -15.93
N LEU A 502 13.93 4.24 -14.70
CA LEU A 502 14.55 3.11 -14.00
C LEU A 502 13.56 1.98 -13.71
N HIS A 503 12.31 2.30 -13.37
CA HIS A 503 11.25 1.32 -13.24
C HIS A 503 10.97 0.60 -14.57
N GLN A 504 10.95 1.32 -15.69
CA GLN A 504 10.79 0.73 -17.02
C GLN A 504 11.98 -0.16 -17.39
N CYS A 505 13.21 0.29 -17.06
CA CYS A 505 14.41 -0.49 -17.24
C CYS A 505 14.35 -1.80 -16.46
N GLN A 506 13.99 -1.76 -15.19
CA GLN A 506 13.88 -2.93 -14.33
C GLN A 506 12.83 -3.94 -14.80
N ARG A 507 11.65 -3.45 -15.21
CA ARG A 507 10.51 -4.32 -15.53
C ARG A 507 10.59 -4.95 -16.92
N THR A 508 11.05 -4.18 -17.90
CA THR A 508 10.94 -4.52 -19.33
C THR A 508 12.28 -4.55 -20.02
N TRP A 509 13.03 -3.43 -20.03
CA TRP A 509 14.20 -3.32 -20.90
C TRP A 509 15.36 -4.23 -20.50
N ASP A 510 15.63 -4.35 -19.20
CA ASP A 510 16.70 -5.20 -18.67
C ASP A 510 16.56 -6.66 -19.14
N LYS A 511 15.34 -7.19 -19.14
CA LYS A 511 15.05 -8.55 -19.62
C LYS A 511 15.39 -8.74 -21.09
N ILE A 512 15.13 -7.74 -21.93
CA ILE A 512 15.37 -7.83 -23.38
C ILE A 512 16.87 -7.88 -23.66
N PHE A 513 17.63 -6.96 -23.05
CA PHE A 513 19.09 -6.90 -23.19
C PHE A 513 19.78 -8.09 -22.51
N HIS A 514 19.31 -8.51 -21.34
CA HIS A 514 19.86 -9.66 -20.63
C HIS A 514 19.62 -10.98 -21.38
N ASN A 515 18.41 -11.21 -21.90
CA ASN A 515 18.09 -12.43 -22.63
C ASN A 515 18.86 -12.54 -23.95
N THR A 516 19.12 -11.40 -24.61
CA THR A 516 19.72 -11.40 -25.96
C THR A 516 21.24 -11.28 -25.95
N LEU A 517 21.81 -10.45 -25.05
CA LEU A 517 23.23 -10.11 -25.02
C LEU A 517 23.90 -10.28 -23.63
N LYS A 518 23.15 -10.72 -22.61
CA LYS A 518 23.63 -10.83 -21.21
C LYS A 518 24.08 -9.49 -20.61
N ILE A 519 23.49 -8.39 -21.06
CA ILE A 519 23.75 -7.03 -20.54
C ILE A 519 22.70 -6.69 -19.48
N HIS A 520 23.16 -6.20 -18.33
CA HIS A 520 22.32 -5.71 -17.22
C HIS A 520 22.09 -4.19 -17.35
N LEU A 521 21.13 -3.81 -18.20
CA LEU A 521 20.79 -2.41 -18.46
C LEU A 521 20.35 -1.67 -17.18
N PHE A 522 19.57 -2.29 -16.30
CA PHE A 522 19.09 -1.62 -15.09
C PHE A 522 20.25 -1.20 -14.19
N SER A 523 21.18 -2.12 -13.88
CA SER A 523 22.33 -1.84 -13.02
C SER A 523 23.22 -0.73 -13.62
N MET A 524 23.45 -0.79 -14.92
CA MET A 524 24.23 0.22 -15.64
C MET A 524 23.54 1.59 -15.65
N ALA A 525 22.26 1.64 -16.04
CA ALA A 525 21.50 2.89 -16.08
C ALA A 525 21.36 3.50 -14.68
N PHE A 526 21.13 2.67 -13.66
CA PHE A 526 21.04 3.10 -12.28
C PHE A 526 22.34 3.77 -11.81
N ARG A 527 23.51 3.14 -12.04
CA ARG A 527 24.82 3.67 -11.66
C ARG A 527 25.13 5.04 -12.28
N GLU A 528 24.80 5.21 -13.56
CA GLU A 528 25.01 6.47 -14.30
C GLU A 528 24.02 7.55 -13.83
N LEU A 529 22.72 7.23 -13.83
CA LEU A 529 21.66 8.19 -13.51
C LEU A 529 21.72 8.64 -12.05
N GLN A 530 21.99 7.75 -11.09
CA GLN A 530 22.12 8.15 -9.68
C GLN A 530 23.27 9.14 -9.47
N TRP A 531 24.37 9.00 -10.21
CA TRP A 531 25.51 9.92 -10.11
C TRP A 531 25.17 11.30 -10.69
N LEU A 532 24.53 11.33 -11.87
CA LEU A 532 24.08 12.57 -12.50
C LEU A 532 23.05 13.31 -11.64
N VAL A 533 22.09 12.59 -11.05
CA VAL A 533 21.12 13.13 -10.10
C VAL A 533 21.82 13.65 -8.85
N ALA A 534 22.72 12.87 -8.23
CA ALA A 534 23.45 13.27 -7.03
C ALA A 534 24.19 14.60 -7.22
N LYS A 535 24.91 14.73 -8.35
CA LYS A 535 25.62 15.96 -8.70
C LYS A 535 24.67 17.15 -8.79
N ARG A 536 23.54 17.00 -9.49
CA ARG A 536 22.58 18.09 -9.66
C ARG A 536 21.87 18.48 -8.36
N VAL A 537 21.55 17.50 -7.52
CA VAL A 537 20.94 17.74 -6.20
C VAL A 537 21.92 18.47 -5.29
N GLN A 538 23.19 18.06 -5.24
CA GLN A 538 24.22 18.76 -4.46
C GLN A 538 24.43 20.20 -4.94
N ASP A 539 24.49 20.42 -6.26
CA ASP A 539 24.58 21.77 -6.82
C ASP A 539 23.36 22.62 -6.40
N HIS A 540 22.16 22.03 -6.35
CA HIS A 540 20.96 22.73 -5.90
C HIS A 540 20.96 23.02 -4.40
N THR A 541 21.26 22.04 -3.55
CA THR A 541 21.28 22.21 -2.09
C THR A 541 22.35 23.19 -1.64
N THR A 542 23.50 23.22 -2.31
CA THR A 542 24.55 24.23 -2.05
C THR A 542 24.12 25.65 -2.44
N VAL A 543 23.34 25.81 -3.51
CA VAL A 543 22.76 27.11 -3.91
C VAL A 543 21.67 27.58 -2.94
N VAL A 544 20.88 26.65 -2.40
CA VAL A 544 19.88 26.97 -1.37
C VAL A 544 20.54 27.49 -0.09
N GLY A 545 21.67 26.88 0.31
CA GLY A 545 22.39 27.25 1.53
C GLY A 545 21.68 26.83 2.82
N ASP A 546 22.14 27.37 3.95
CA ASP A 546 21.69 26.92 5.27
C ASP A 546 20.32 27.47 5.71
N VAL A 547 19.88 28.60 5.13
CA VAL A 547 18.61 29.25 5.49
C VAL A 547 17.54 28.90 4.45
N VAL A 548 16.70 27.93 4.80
CA VAL A 548 15.62 27.45 3.93
C VAL A 548 14.36 28.28 4.16
N SER A 549 13.85 28.92 3.10
CA SER A 549 12.56 29.62 3.15
C SER A 549 11.39 28.63 3.18
N PRO A 550 10.20 29.02 3.69
CA PRO A 550 9.03 28.12 3.74
C PRO A 550 8.60 27.57 2.38
N GLU A 551 8.69 28.37 1.32
CA GLU A 551 8.35 27.96 -0.05
C GLU A 551 9.35 26.93 -0.60
N MET A 552 10.64 27.12 -0.30
CA MET A 552 11.71 26.19 -0.70
C MET A 552 11.65 24.89 0.11
N GLY A 553 11.21 24.95 1.37
CA GLY A 553 11.05 23.80 2.25
C GLY A 553 10.17 22.72 1.63
N GLU A 554 9.04 23.07 1.01
CA GLU A 554 8.16 22.10 0.35
C GLU A 554 8.86 21.40 -0.82
N SER A 555 9.49 22.17 -1.71
CA SER A 555 10.19 21.62 -2.86
C SER A 555 11.32 20.68 -2.43
N LEU A 556 12.05 21.04 -1.37
CA LEU A 556 13.11 20.20 -0.81
C LEU A 556 12.58 18.95 -0.14
N PHE A 557 11.43 19.02 0.54
CA PHE A 557 10.80 17.85 1.15
C PHE A 557 10.39 16.83 0.08
N GLN A 558 9.69 17.28 -0.96
CA GLN A 558 9.31 16.40 -2.08
C GLN A 558 10.54 15.81 -2.77
N LEU A 559 11.58 16.61 -3.00
CA LEU A 559 12.84 16.14 -3.58
C LEU A 559 13.51 15.07 -2.68
N TYR A 560 13.54 15.28 -1.37
CA TYR A 560 14.06 14.31 -0.41
C TYR A 560 13.31 12.97 -0.49
N ILE A 561 11.96 13.01 -0.52
CA ILE A 561 11.14 11.81 -0.63
C ILE A 561 11.37 11.10 -1.98
N SER A 562 11.42 11.83 -3.10
CA SER A 562 11.74 11.24 -4.40
C SER A 562 13.14 10.62 -4.43
N LEU A 563 14.14 11.21 -3.77
CA LEU A 563 15.47 10.60 -3.66
C LEU A 563 15.48 9.34 -2.77
N LYS A 564 14.64 9.28 -1.72
CA LYS A 564 14.44 8.03 -0.97
C LYS A 564 13.90 6.93 -1.88
N GLU A 565 12.88 7.23 -2.67
CA GLU A 565 12.30 6.29 -3.64
C GLU A 565 13.35 5.82 -4.65
N LEU A 566 14.12 6.75 -5.23
CA LEU A 566 15.23 6.42 -6.12
C LEU A 566 16.25 5.48 -5.47
N CYS A 567 16.63 5.74 -4.21
CA CYS A 567 17.54 4.88 -3.46
C CYS A 567 16.93 3.51 -3.13
N GLN A 568 15.62 3.40 -2.90
CA GLN A 568 14.94 2.13 -2.64
C GLN A 568 14.97 1.19 -3.86
N LEU A 569 15.02 1.72 -5.09
CA LEU A 569 15.19 0.91 -6.31
C LEU A 569 16.50 0.11 -6.31
N ARG A 570 17.54 0.57 -5.60
CA ARG A 570 18.78 -0.19 -5.39
C ARG A 570 18.54 -1.48 -4.63
N MET A 571 17.68 -1.47 -3.61
CA MET A 571 17.46 -2.60 -2.71
C MET A 571 16.85 -3.82 -3.41
N SER A 572 16.24 -3.62 -4.58
CA SER A 572 15.72 -4.69 -5.43
C SER A 572 16.79 -5.31 -6.35
N SER A 573 18.03 -4.78 -6.37
CA SER A 573 19.14 -5.25 -7.19
C SER A 573 20.10 -6.16 -6.42
N SER A 574 20.71 -7.12 -7.13
CA SER A 574 21.66 -8.10 -6.58
C SER A 574 23.04 -7.49 -6.26
N GLU A 575 23.33 -6.27 -6.70
CA GLU A 575 24.62 -5.59 -6.48
C GLU A 575 24.61 -4.76 -5.19
N ARG A 576 25.01 -5.37 -4.08
CA ARG A 576 25.12 -4.67 -2.78
C ARG A 576 26.42 -3.88 -2.65
N ASP A 577 27.50 -4.32 -3.28
CA ASP A 577 28.86 -3.88 -2.96
C ASP A 577 29.34 -2.71 -3.84
N GLY A 578 29.14 -1.48 -3.34
CA GLY A 578 29.70 -0.26 -3.93
C GLY A 578 29.20 0.99 -3.23
N VAL A 579 30.10 1.96 -3.00
CA VAL A 579 29.73 3.30 -2.53
C VAL A 579 29.13 4.07 -3.71
N LEU A 580 27.90 4.55 -3.56
CA LEU A 580 27.18 5.34 -4.56
C LEU A 580 27.23 6.83 -4.23
N ALA A 581 26.97 7.67 -5.23
CA ALA A 581 26.98 9.13 -5.04
C ALA A 581 25.81 9.63 -4.20
N LEU A 582 24.70 8.88 -4.19
CA LEU A 582 23.55 9.13 -3.31
C LEU A 582 23.71 8.52 -1.91
N ASP A 583 24.81 7.82 -1.59
CA ASP A 583 25.02 7.35 -0.22
C ASP A 583 25.11 8.56 0.73
N ASN A 584 24.35 8.53 1.82
CA ASN A 584 24.23 9.63 2.79
C ASN A 584 23.65 10.95 2.23
N PHE A 585 22.83 10.91 1.16
CA PHE A 585 22.21 12.11 0.59
C PHE A 585 21.37 12.93 1.59
N HIS A 586 20.82 12.28 2.63
CA HIS A 586 20.03 12.94 3.67
C HIS A 586 20.78 14.13 4.30
N ARG A 587 22.11 14.06 4.43
CA ARG A 587 22.94 15.15 4.98
C ARG A 587 22.80 16.46 4.22
N TRP A 588 22.53 16.42 2.92
CA TRP A 588 22.34 17.62 2.10
C TRP A 588 21.05 18.37 2.44
N PHE A 589 20.12 17.72 3.13
CA PHE A 589 18.83 18.26 3.55
C PHE A 589 18.78 18.60 5.05
N GLN A 590 19.85 18.35 5.79
CA GLN A 590 19.91 18.62 7.24
C GLN A 590 19.53 20.07 7.60
N PRO A 591 19.95 21.12 6.84
CA PRO A 591 19.51 22.50 7.12
C PRO A 591 18.00 22.75 6.91
N ALA A 592 17.31 21.88 6.17
CA ALA A 592 15.88 22.02 5.90
C ALA A 592 14.98 21.46 7.01
N ILE A 593 15.51 20.59 7.89
CA ILE A 593 14.75 19.93 8.96
C ILE A 593 13.98 20.94 9.83
N PRO A 594 14.57 22.03 10.35
CA PRO A 594 13.84 22.98 11.19
C PRO A 594 12.68 23.65 10.44
N SER A 595 12.88 23.98 9.15
CA SER A 595 11.83 24.55 8.31
C SER A 595 10.69 23.57 8.08
N TRP A 596 10.98 22.28 7.90
CA TRP A 596 9.96 21.25 7.73
C TRP A 596 9.13 21.07 8.99
N LEU A 597 9.79 20.92 10.14
CA LEU A 597 9.12 20.77 11.44
C LEU A 597 8.24 21.99 11.76
N GLN A 598 8.78 23.20 11.56
CA GLN A 598 8.03 24.43 11.79
C GLN A 598 6.84 24.58 10.85
N LYS A 599 6.98 24.21 9.57
CA LYS A 599 5.89 24.22 8.60
C LYS A 599 4.78 23.25 9.01
N THR A 600 5.13 22.00 9.32
CA THR A 600 4.17 20.98 9.77
C THR A 600 3.41 21.45 11.01
N TYR A 601 4.09 22.06 11.97
CA TYR A 601 3.45 22.66 13.14
C TYR A 601 2.48 23.78 12.78
N ASN A 602 2.90 24.74 11.93
CA ASN A 602 2.07 25.88 11.55
C ASN A 602 0.80 25.47 10.77
N GLU A 603 0.93 24.53 9.84
CA GLU A 603 -0.22 23.99 9.09
C GLU A 603 -1.19 23.25 10.01
N ALA A 604 -0.65 22.45 10.94
CA ALA A 604 -1.45 21.77 11.95
C ALA A 604 -2.16 22.76 12.89
N LEU A 605 -1.47 23.81 13.35
CA LEU A 605 -2.04 24.86 14.19
C LEU A 605 -3.18 25.60 13.47
N ALA A 606 -2.96 26.00 12.21
CA ALA A 606 -4.00 26.66 11.40
C ALA A 606 -5.21 25.74 11.18
N ARG A 607 -4.98 24.43 11.01
CA ARG A 607 -6.05 23.43 10.91
C ARG A 607 -6.83 23.30 12.22
N VAL A 608 -6.14 23.25 13.36
CA VAL A 608 -6.76 23.21 14.70
C VAL A 608 -7.61 24.46 14.94
N GLN A 609 -7.09 25.65 14.64
CA GLN A 609 -7.80 26.92 14.82
C GLN A 609 -9.08 26.98 13.96
N ARG A 610 -8.99 26.59 12.69
CA ARG A 610 -10.16 26.55 11.79
C ARG A 610 -11.19 25.52 12.22
N ALA A 611 -10.75 24.32 12.63
CA ALA A 611 -11.66 23.28 13.11
C ALA A 611 -12.48 23.77 14.31
N VAL A 612 -11.83 24.41 15.30
CA VAL A 612 -12.52 24.96 16.47
C VAL A 612 -13.42 26.16 16.11
N GLN A 613 -12.98 27.02 15.20
CA GLN A 613 -13.76 28.19 14.77
C GLN A 613 -15.08 27.77 14.10
N MET A 614 -15.06 26.70 13.31
CA MET A 614 -16.22 26.19 12.58
C MET A 614 -17.10 25.25 13.41
N ASP A 615 -16.66 24.86 14.61
CA ASP A 615 -17.40 23.92 15.44
C ASP A 615 -18.63 24.58 16.07
N GLU A 616 -19.76 23.89 15.96
CA GLU A 616 -21.04 24.24 16.59
C GLU A 616 -21.25 23.53 17.94
N LEU A 617 -20.30 22.68 18.36
CA LEU A 617 -20.36 21.90 19.61
C LEU A 617 -21.59 20.97 19.66
N VAL A 618 -21.85 20.29 18.56
CA VAL A 618 -22.91 19.29 18.42
C VAL A 618 -22.28 17.91 18.27
N PRO A 619 -22.76 16.87 18.97
CA PRO A 619 -22.27 15.51 18.79
C PRO A 619 -22.59 15.00 17.38
N LEU A 620 -21.63 14.30 16.76
CA LEU A 620 -21.76 13.80 15.38
C LEU A 620 -22.82 12.69 15.20
N GLY A 621 -23.21 12.01 16.28
CA GLY A 621 -24.20 10.94 16.26
C GLY A 621 -24.23 10.16 17.58
N GLU A 622 -25.08 9.13 17.65
CA GLU A 622 -25.33 8.36 18.89
C GLU A 622 -24.07 7.65 19.43
N LEU A 623 -23.18 7.18 18.55
CA LEU A 623 -21.94 6.50 18.94
C LEU A 623 -20.75 7.48 19.11
N THR A 624 -20.80 8.61 18.41
CA THR A 624 -19.73 9.61 18.36
C THR A 624 -20.12 10.83 19.16
N LYS A 625 -19.81 10.74 20.46
CA LYS A 625 -20.12 11.73 21.50
C LYS A 625 -19.37 13.06 21.39
N HIS A 626 -18.33 13.11 20.57
CA HIS A 626 -17.51 14.29 20.31
C HIS A 626 -17.96 15.02 19.04
N SER A 627 -17.50 16.26 18.88
CA SER A 627 -17.83 17.13 17.77
C SER A 627 -17.00 16.85 16.52
N THR A 628 -17.28 17.62 15.46
CA THR A 628 -16.51 17.64 14.22
C THR A 628 -15.03 17.99 14.45
N SER A 629 -14.71 18.93 15.34
CA SER A 629 -13.33 19.38 15.51
C SER A 629 -12.42 18.32 16.12
N ALA A 630 -12.95 17.44 16.97
CA ALA A 630 -12.19 16.31 17.51
C ALA A 630 -11.79 15.30 16.42
N VAL A 631 -12.64 15.10 15.41
CA VAL A 631 -12.33 14.25 14.24
C VAL A 631 -11.25 14.92 13.38
N ASP A 632 -11.40 16.21 13.09
CA ASP A 632 -10.40 16.98 12.32
C ASP A 632 -9.04 16.98 12.98
N LEU A 633 -8.98 17.07 14.31
CA LEU A 633 -7.74 16.96 15.08
C LEU A 633 -7.13 15.57 14.99
N SER A 634 -7.95 14.52 15.06
CA SER A 634 -7.49 13.14 14.91
C SER A 634 -6.81 12.94 13.54
N THR A 635 -7.43 13.47 12.47
CA THR A 635 -6.83 13.47 11.12
C THR A 635 -5.58 14.33 11.04
N CYS A 636 -5.56 15.49 11.70
CA CYS A 636 -4.41 16.37 11.77
C CYS A 636 -3.19 15.66 12.39
N PHE A 637 -3.36 15.00 13.54
CA PHE A 637 -2.28 14.28 14.20
C PHE A 637 -1.85 13.03 13.43
N ALA A 638 -2.77 12.34 12.77
CA ALA A 638 -2.41 11.25 11.86
C ALA A 638 -1.52 11.75 10.70
N GLN A 639 -1.76 12.96 10.18
CA GLN A 639 -0.94 13.60 9.14
C GLN A 639 0.45 13.99 9.65
N ILE A 640 0.56 14.51 10.89
CA ILE A 640 1.85 14.77 11.55
C ILE A 640 2.64 13.46 11.67
N SER A 641 2.01 12.41 12.20
CA SER A 641 2.63 11.08 12.34
C SER A 641 2.99 10.44 10.98
N HIS A 642 2.23 10.73 9.93
CA HIS A 642 2.59 10.31 8.58
C HIS A 642 3.83 11.04 8.06
N THR A 643 3.88 12.37 8.23
CA THR A 643 5.03 13.20 7.83
C THR A 643 6.31 12.76 8.54
N ALA A 644 6.22 12.47 9.85
CA ALA A 644 7.34 11.94 10.63
C ALA A 644 7.87 10.61 10.07
N ARG A 645 6.97 9.70 9.69
CA ARG A 645 7.33 8.41 9.08
C ARG A 645 7.87 8.53 7.65
N GLN A 646 7.37 9.49 6.86
CA GLN A 646 7.91 9.77 5.54
C GLN A 646 9.35 10.30 5.63
N LEU A 647 9.59 11.20 6.59
CA LEU A 647 10.91 11.74 6.86
C LEU A 647 11.88 10.59 7.18
N ASP A 648 11.55 9.70 8.13
CA ASP A 648 12.34 8.50 8.49
C ASP A 648 13.86 8.75 8.32
N TRP A 649 14.33 9.68 9.14
CA TRP A 649 15.66 10.23 9.04
C TRP A 649 16.70 9.16 9.36
N PRO A 650 17.75 8.94 8.55
CA PRO A 650 18.66 7.79 8.75
C PRO A 650 19.52 7.86 10.02
N ASP A 651 20.02 9.06 10.36
CA ASP A 651 20.89 9.26 11.51
C ASP A 651 20.13 9.02 12.83
N PRO A 652 20.56 8.09 13.71
CA PRO A 652 19.82 7.74 14.93
C PRO A 652 19.64 8.89 15.93
N GLU A 653 20.66 9.73 16.11
CA GLU A 653 20.61 10.84 17.08
C GLU A 653 19.66 11.93 16.56
N GLU A 654 19.79 12.32 15.29
CA GLU A 654 18.92 13.32 14.68
C GLU A 654 17.48 12.81 14.55
N ALA A 655 17.28 11.52 14.21
CA ALA A 655 15.95 10.91 14.16
C ALA A 655 15.24 10.93 15.53
N PHE A 656 15.99 10.69 16.61
CA PHE A 656 15.48 10.84 17.97
C PHE A 656 15.07 12.29 18.24
N MET A 657 15.92 13.27 17.95
CA MET A 657 15.63 14.70 18.14
C MET A 657 14.41 15.18 17.33
N ILE A 658 14.27 14.72 16.08
CA ILE A 658 13.12 14.97 15.21
C ILE A 658 11.85 14.39 15.84
N THR A 659 11.90 13.16 16.36
CA THR A 659 10.76 12.51 16.99
C THR A 659 10.35 13.23 18.28
N VAL A 660 11.32 13.65 19.10
CA VAL A 660 11.07 14.50 20.28
C VAL A 660 10.33 15.76 19.86
N LYS A 661 10.75 16.40 18.77
CA LYS A 661 10.11 17.62 18.29
C LYS A 661 8.66 17.39 17.83
N PHE A 662 8.39 16.33 17.07
CA PHE A 662 7.02 15.97 16.66
C PHE A 662 6.11 15.66 17.87
N VAL A 663 6.63 14.98 18.88
CA VAL A 663 5.88 14.68 20.11
C VAL A 663 5.59 15.96 20.89
N GLU A 664 6.60 16.82 21.09
CA GLU A 664 6.45 18.13 21.74
C GLU A 664 5.37 18.97 21.04
N ASP A 665 5.45 19.07 19.72
CA ASP A 665 4.54 19.87 18.91
C ASP A 665 3.10 19.33 18.93
N THR A 666 2.93 18.01 18.87
CA THR A 666 1.60 17.39 18.94
C THR A 666 0.98 17.58 20.33
N CYS A 667 1.76 17.38 21.40
CA CYS A 667 1.32 17.63 22.78
C CYS A 667 0.95 19.11 22.99
N ARG A 668 1.74 20.04 22.43
CA ARG A 668 1.46 21.48 22.49
C ARG A 668 0.15 21.82 21.76
N LEU A 669 -0.07 21.27 20.56
CA LEU A 669 -1.31 21.47 19.81
C LEU A 669 -2.54 20.96 20.57
N ALA A 670 -2.42 19.84 21.28
CA ALA A 670 -3.49 19.30 22.11
C ALA A 670 -3.90 20.27 23.24
N LEU A 671 -2.93 20.87 23.93
CA LEU A 671 -3.21 21.86 24.99
C LEU A 671 -3.79 23.17 24.43
N VAL A 672 -3.30 23.61 23.27
CA VAL A 672 -3.86 24.77 22.56
C VAL A 672 -5.32 24.50 22.19
N TYR A 673 -5.64 23.31 21.68
CA TYR A 673 -7.01 22.92 21.39
C TYR A 673 -7.92 23.00 22.61
N CYS A 674 -7.51 22.44 23.76
CA CYS A 674 -8.27 22.52 25.00
C CYS A 674 -8.62 23.98 25.38
N SER A 675 -7.66 24.89 25.19
CA SER A 675 -7.88 26.32 25.46
C SER A 675 -8.88 26.94 24.48
N LEU A 676 -8.75 26.63 23.17
CA LEU A 676 -9.59 27.17 22.11
C LEU A 676 -11.03 26.63 22.20
N ILE A 677 -11.23 25.33 22.42
CA ILE A 677 -12.56 24.72 22.47
C ILE A 677 -13.35 25.20 23.71
N LYS A 678 -12.66 25.44 24.83
CA LYS A 678 -13.26 26.09 26.02
C LYS A 678 -13.66 27.53 25.73
N ALA A 679 -12.85 28.27 24.99
CA ALA A 679 -13.20 29.63 24.58
C ALA A 679 -14.42 29.62 23.64
N ARG A 680 -14.46 28.66 22.69
CA ARG A 680 -15.59 28.46 21.76
C ARG A 680 -16.90 28.16 22.50
N ALA A 681 -16.86 27.30 23.51
CA ALA A 681 -18.03 27.03 24.34
C ALA A 681 -18.53 28.27 25.08
N ARG A 682 -17.64 29.12 25.60
CA ARG A 682 -18.04 30.39 26.25
C ARG A 682 -18.68 31.36 25.24
N GLU A 683 -18.11 31.45 24.05
CA GLU A 683 -18.64 32.28 22.97
C GLU A 683 -20.07 31.87 22.60
N LEU A 684 -20.30 30.58 22.29
CA LEU A 684 -21.61 30.06 21.92
C LEU A 684 -22.62 30.10 23.09
N SER A 685 -22.16 29.87 24.32
CA SER A 685 -23.00 29.96 25.53
C SER A 685 -23.48 31.37 25.80
N SER A 686 -22.69 32.39 25.48
CA SER A 686 -23.07 33.80 25.73
C SER A 686 -24.31 34.24 24.95
N GLY A 687 -24.61 33.58 23.82
CA GLY A 687 -25.80 33.85 23.01
C GLY A 687 -27.08 33.15 23.48
N GLN A 688 -26.99 32.16 24.40
CA GLN A 688 -28.12 31.32 24.78
C GLN A 688 -28.77 31.78 26.10
N LYS A 689 -30.11 31.77 26.14
CA LYS A 689 -30.88 32.09 27.36
C LYS A 689 -31.06 30.89 28.29
N ASP A 690 -30.83 29.68 27.78
CA ASP A 690 -31.07 28.44 28.50
C ASP A 690 -29.76 27.88 29.08
N GLN A 691 -29.74 27.69 30.40
CA GLN A 691 -28.61 27.10 31.12
C GLN A 691 -28.37 25.63 30.69
N GLY A 692 -29.43 24.90 30.33
CA GLY A 692 -29.32 23.51 29.86
C GLY A 692 -28.51 23.40 28.56
N GLN A 693 -28.68 24.34 27.64
CA GLN A 693 -27.90 24.36 26.39
C GLN A 693 -26.41 24.64 26.63
N ALA A 694 -26.08 25.51 27.59
CA ALA A 694 -24.68 25.74 27.97
C ALA A 694 -24.04 24.48 28.59
N ALA A 695 -24.77 23.74 29.42
CA ALA A 695 -24.34 22.46 29.96
C ALA A 695 -24.14 21.43 28.83
N ASN A 696 -25.05 21.37 27.87
CA ASN A 696 -24.97 20.47 26.72
C ASN A 696 -23.72 20.73 25.86
N MET A 697 -23.37 22.00 25.62
CA MET A 697 -22.13 22.36 24.93
C MET A 697 -20.88 21.97 25.73
N LEU A 698 -20.87 22.20 27.05
CA LEU A 698 -19.75 21.79 27.91
C LEU A 698 -19.58 20.26 27.94
N CYS A 699 -20.67 19.49 27.86
CA CYS A 699 -20.64 18.04 27.73
C CYS A 699 -19.86 17.61 26.47
N VAL A 700 -20.16 18.21 25.32
CA VAL A 700 -19.42 17.95 24.07
C VAL A 700 -17.95 18.34 24.20
N VAL A 701 -17.64 19.50 24.79
CA VAL A 701 -16.26 19.92 25.04
C VAL A 701 -15.48 18.90 25.89
N VAL A 702 -16.09 18.35 26.93
CA VAL A 702 -15.46 17.30 27.74
C VAL A 702 -15.20 16.04 26.92
N ASN A 703 -16.15 15.63 26.08
CA ASN A 703 -15.98 14.49 25.18
C ASN A 703 -14.87 14.71 24.15
N ASP A 704 -14.74 15.92 23.62
CA ASP A 704 -13.68 16.27 22.67
C ASP A 704 -12.30 16.18 23.32
N MET A 705 -12.16 16.69 24.54
CA MET A 705 -10.91 16.58 25.31
C MET A 705 -10.59 15.12 25.67
N GLU A 706 -11.62 14.33 25.95
CA GLU A 706 -11.48 12.89 26.20
C GLU A 706 -11.00 12.14 24.94
N GLN A 707 -11.61 12.43 23.80
CA GLN A 707 -11.20 11.89 22.51
C GLN A 707 -9.76 12.29 22.18
N LEU A 708 -9.39 13.55 22.41
CA LEU A 708 -8.04 14.05 22.25
C LEU A 708 -7.03 13.31 23.14
N ARG A 709 -7.38 13.06 24.41
CA ARG A 709 -6.56 12.28 25.35
C ARG A 709 -6.30 10.86 24.81
N LEU A 710 -7.31 10.21 24.25
CA LEU A 710 -7.18 8.88 23.64
C LEU A 710 -6.29 8.90 22.38
N VAL A 711 -6.39 9.93 21.55
CA VAL A 711 -5.56 10.07 20.34
C VAL A 711 -4.10 10.32 20.71
N ILE A 712 -3.83 11.24 21.64
CA ILE A 712 -2.48 11.53 22.13
C ILE A 712 -1.85 10.28 22.78
N GLY A 713 -2.63 9.49 23.52
CA GLY A 713 -2.16 8.23 24.08
C GLY A 713 -1.68 7.19 23.04
N LYS A 714 -2.08 7.32 21.78
CA LYS A 714 -1.67 6.43 20.67
C LYS A 714 -0.40 6.89 19.95
N LEU A 715 0.19 8.03 20.31
CA LEU A 715 1.40 8.55 19.69
C LEU A 715 2.58 7.56 19.63
N PRO A 716 2.86 6.75 20.67
CA PRO A 716 3.98 5.81 20.62
C PRO A 716 3.89 4.81 19.46
N ALA A 717 2.68 4.29 19.20
CA ALA A 717 2.43 3.37 18.10
C ALA A 717 2.45 4.09 16.74
N GLN A 718 1.87 5.30 16.66
CA GLN A 718 1.79 6.05 15.41
C GLN A 718 3.16 6.55 14.91
N LEU A 719 4.07 6.88 15.83
CA LEU A 719 5.43 7.32 15.56
C LEU A 719 6.45 6.17 15.64
N ALA A 720 5.98 4.92 15.76
CA ALA A 720 6.81 3.72 15.78
C ALA A 720 7.98 3.78 16.78
N TRP A 721 7.71 4.14 18.03
CA TRP A 721 8.75 4.29 19.06
C TRP A 721 9.57 3.02 19.28
N GLU A 722 8.99 1.83 19.13
CA GLU A 722 9.72 0.55 19.22
C GLU A 722 10.82 0.44 18.15
N ALA A 723 10.54 0.85 16.91
CA ALA A 723 11.52 0.83 15.83
C ALA A 723 12.61 1.89 16.05
N LEU A 724 12.24 3.04 16.61
CA LEU A 724 13.19 4.08 17.01
C LEU A 724 14.10 3.57 18.14
N GLU A 725 13.55 2.92 19.15
CA GLU A 725 14.28 2.36 20.30
C GLU A 725 15.33 1.34 19.84
N GLN A 726 14.97 0.44 18.92
CA GLN A 726 15.92 -0.52 18.34
C GLN A 726 17.07 0.16 17.61
N ARG A 727 16.80 1.27 16.89
CA ARG A 727 17.82 2.02 16.13
C ARG A 727 18.74 2.83 17.05
N VAL A 728 18.17 3.37 18.12
CA VAL A 728 18.81 4.33 19.02
C VAL A 728 19.55 3.62 20.16
N GLY A 729 19.13 2.41 20.55
CA GLY A 729 19.69 1.66 21.68
C GLY A 729 21.18 1.33 21.58
N ALA A 730 21.79 1.48 20.40
CA ALA A 730 23.24 1.34 20.21
C ALA A 730 24.03 2.63 20.50
N VAL A 731 23.38 3.81 20.49
CA VAL A 731 24.03 5.13 20.51
C VAL A 731 23.66 5.93 21.75
N LEU A 732 22.38 5.91 22.18
CA LEU A 732 21.92 6.65 23.37
C LEU A 732 21.83 5.75 24.61
N GLU A 733 21.96 6.36 25.80
CA GLU A 733 21.83 5.67 27.08
C GLU A 733 20.41 5.08 27.26
N GLN A 734 20.33 3.87 27.83
CA GLN A 734 19.10 3.06 27.98
C GLN A 734 17.93 3.71 28.75
N GLY A 735 18.04 4.96 29.21
CA GLY A 735 16.97 5.72 29.86
C GLY A 735 16.53 7.00 29.15
N GLN A 736 17.27 7.50 28.16
CA GLN A 736 16.97 8.82 27.56
C GLN A 736 15.63 8.84 26.80
N LEU A 737 15.29 7.76 26.09
CA LEU A 737 14.01 7.60 25.40
C LEU A 737 12.83 7.65 26.39
N GLN A 738 12.95 6.91 27.50
CA GLN A 738 11.95 6.89 28.57
C GLN A 738 11.83 8.27 29.23
N ASN A 739 12.96 8.88 29.56
CA ASN A 739 13.00 10.15 30.29
C ASN A 739 12.56 11.35 29.45
N THR A 740 12.61 11.26 28.11
CA THR A 740 12.25 12.38 27.23
C THR A 740 10.88 12.16 26.60
N LEU A 741 10.72 11.15 25.74
CA LEU A 741 9.48 10.95 24.98
C LEU A 741 8.33 10.52 25.88
N HIS A 742 8.54 9.51 26.72
CA HIS A 742 7.48 9.03 27.61
C HIS A 742 7.15 10.08 28.67
N ALA A 743 8.14 10.78 29.24
CA ALA A 743 7.87 11.84 30.20
C ALA A 743 7.05 13.00 29.60
N GLN A 744 7.38 13.44 28.37
CA GLN A 744 6.62 14.47 27.66
C GLN A 744 5.18 14.03 27.40
N LEU A 745 4.99 12.81 26.90
CA LEU A 745 3.66 12.25 26.66
C LEU A 745 2.84 12.14 27.96
N GLN A 746 3.44 11.62 29.04
CA GLN A 746 2.78 11.51 30.34
C GLN A 746 2.42 12.88 30.92
N SER A 747 3.29 13.88 30.77
CA SER A 747 3.00 15.27 31.16
C SER A 747 1.79 15.83 30.40
N ALA A 748 1.73 15.62 29.08
CA ALA A 748 0.61 16.04 28.26
C ALA A 748 -0.70 15.31 28.63
N LEU A 749 -0.67 13.99 28.84
CA LEU A 749 -1.83 13.22 29.27
C LEU A 749 -2.33 13.64 30.66
N ALA A 750 -1.43 13.94 31.59
CA ALA A 750 -1.78 14.48 32.90
C ALA A 750 -2.42 15.88 32.78
N GLY A 751 -1.89 16.74 31.91
CA GLY A 751 -2.47 18.03 31.57
C GLY A 751 -3.87 17.92 30.99
N LEU A 752 -4.07 17.06 29.98
CA LEU A 752 -5.40 16.79 29.40
C LEU A 752 -6.38 16.25 30.45
N GLY A 753 -5.94 15.33 31.31
CA GLY A 753 -6.74 14.83 32.42
C GLY A 753 -7.16 15.92 33.40
N HIS A 754 -6.30 16.91 33.67
CA HIS A 754 -6.63 18.07 34.46
C HIS A 754 -7.66 18.98 33.77
N GLU A 755 -7.51 19.21 32.46
CA GLU A 755 -8.46 20.00 31.67
C GLU A 755 -9.86 19.37 31.61
N ILE A 756 -9.92 18.04 31.48
CA ILE A 756 -11.16 17.23 31.54
C ILE A 756 -11.83 17.36 32.89
N ARG A 757 -11.10 17.11 33.99
CA ARG A 757 -11.65 17.26 35.36
C ARG A 757 -12.17 18.67 35.61
N THR A 758 -11.48 19.68 35.10
CA THR A 758 -11.93 21.07 35.19
C THR A 758 -13.21 21.30 34.39
N GLY A 759 -13.32 20.74 33.18
CA GLY A 759 -14.56 20.79 32.39
C GLY A 759 -15.74 20.10 33.08
N VAL A 760 -15.53 18.91 33.65
CA VAL A 760 -16.55 18.18 34.43
C VAL A 760 -16.98 18.98 35.67
N ARG A 761 -16.05 19.66 36.35
CA ARG A 761 -16.38 20.53 37.49
C ARG A 761 -17.25 21.71 37.06
N THR A 762 -16.88 22.41 35.98
CA THR A 762 -17.68 23.52 35.45
C THR A 762 -19.07 23.05 35.01
N LEU A 763 -19.18 21.84 34.45
CA LEU A 763 -20.47 21.23 34.13
C LEU A 763 -21.31 20.97 35.39
N ALA A 764 -20.68 20.48 36.47
CA ALA A 764 -21.34 20.26 37.75
C ALA A 764 -21.84 21.57 38.36
N GLU A 765 -21.02 22.62 38.34
CA GLU A 765 -21.38 23.97 38.84
C GLU A 765 -22.58 24.55 38.09
N GLN A 766 -22.69 24.35 36.77
CA GLN A 766 -23.83 24.82 35.98
C GLN A 766 -25.14 24.12 36.36
N LEU A 767 -25.09 22.79 36.52
CA LEU A 767 -26.26 21.99 36.90
C LEU A 767 -26.66 22.23 38.36
N GLU A 768 -25.69 22.46 39.24
CA GLU A 768 -25.89 22.80 40.65
C GLU A 768 -26.77 24.05 40.80
N VAL A 769 -26.54 25.10 40.00
CA VAL A 769 -27.38 26.32 40.02
C VAL A 769 -28.85 25.97 39.76
N GLY A 770 -29.11 25.04 38.84
CA GLY A 770 -30.44 24.52 38.57
C GLY A 770 -31.03 23.74 39.75
N ILE A 771 -30.25 22.83 40.34
CA ILE A 771 -30.66 22.03 41.50
C ILE A 771 -30.99 22.94 42.69
N ALA A 772 -30.11 23.89 43.02
CA ALA A 772 -30.29 24.81 44.12
C ALA A 772 -31.54 25.68 43.97
N LYS A 773 -31.80 26.18 42.76
CA LYS A 773 -33.03 26.92 42.46
C LYS A 773 -34.29 26.08 42.67
N HIS A 774 -34.26 24.79 42.34
CA HIS A 774 -35.40 23.89 42.53
C HIS A 774 -35.58 23.49 44.01
N ILE A 775 -34.50 23.29 44.76
CA ILE A 775 -34.56 23.02 46.22
C ILE A 775 -35.11 24.25 46.97
N GLN A 776 -34.69 25.46 46.61
CA GLN A 776 -35.24 26.69 47.21
C GLN A 776 -36.74 26.84 46.91
N LYS A 777 -37.18 26.50 45.69
CA LYS A 777 -38.61 26.47 45.34
C LYS A 777 -39.38 25.42 46.14
N LEU A 778 -38.82 24.23 46.32
CA LEU A 778 -39.40 23.13 47.11
C LEU A 778 -39.70 23.56 48.55
N VAL A 779 -38.74 24.26 49.17
CA VAL A 779 -38.89 24.81 50.52
C VAL A 779 -40.01 25.87 50.58
N GLY A 780 -40.15 26.69 49.54
CA GLY A 780 -41.14 27.77 49.46
C GLY A 780 -42.54 27.35 49.00
N VAL A 781 -42.81 26.07 48.76
CA VAL A 781 -44.13 25.61 48.27
C VAL A 781 -45.22 25.84 49.34
N ARG A 782 -46.43 26.22 48.90
CA ARG A 782 -47.60 26.39 49.79
C ARG A 782 -47.91 25.12 50.58
N GLU A 783 -48.37 25.24 51.82
CA GLU A 783 -48.66 24.10 52.71
C GLU A 783 -49.71 23.12 52.15
N SER A 784 -50.59 23.57 51.25
CA SER A 784 -51.63 22.75 50.62
C SER A 784 -51.12 21.68 49.67
N VAL A 785 -49.86 21.76 49.22
CA VAL A 785 -49.29 20.81 48.25
C VAL A 785 -48.69 19.63 49.01
N LEU A 786 -49.08 18.43 48.59
CA LEU A 786 -48.54 17.20 49.13
C LEU A 786 -47.01 17.16 48.93
N PRO A 787 -46.24 16.67 49.92
CA PRO A 787 -44.79 16.61 49.79
C PRO A 787 -44.30 15.84 48.55
N GLU A 788 -45.03 14.80 48.14
CA GLU A 788 -44.74 13.98 46.96
C GLU A 788 -44.92 14.77 45.65
N ASP A 789 -45.90 15.67 45.57
CA ASP A 789 -46.09 16.51 44.38
C ASP A 789 -45.08 17.66 44.32
N ALA A 790 -44.63 18.14 45.48
CA ALA A 790 -43.74 19.29 45.59
C ALA A 790 -42.34 19.05 45.00
N ILE A 791 -41.87 17.80 44.96
CA ILE A 791 -40.56 17.42 44.41
C ILE A 791 -40.55 17.23 42.88
N LEU A 792 -41.71 17.00 42.26
CA LEU A 792 -41.81 16.66 40.83
C LEU A 792 -41.06 17.63 39.90
N PRO A 793 -41.05 18.96 40.11
CA PRO A 793 -40.29 19.88 39.27
C PRO A 793 -38.77 19.65 39.32
N LEU A 794 -38.21 19.33 40.50
CA LEU A 794 -36.80 18.99 40.66
C LEU A 794 -36.47 17.68 39.96
N MET A 795 -37.33 16.67 40.14
CA MET A 795 -37.15 15.35 39.53
C MET A 795 -37.18 15.45 38.00
N LYS A 796 -38.13 16.21 37.44
CA LYS A 796 -38.22 16.44 36.00
C LYS A 796 -37.01 17.18 35.44
N PHE A 797 -36.49 18.17 36.17
CA PHE A 797 -35.26 18.85 35.79
C PHE A 797 -34.06 17.89 35.75
N LEU A 798 -33.87 17.11 36.81
CA LEU A 798 -32.80 16.11 36.88
C LEU A 798 -32.94 15.03 35.82
N GLU A 799 -34.15 14.56 35.56
CA GLU A 799 -34.44 13.57 34.52
C GLU A 799 -33.98 14.05 33.14
N VAL A 800 -34.34 15.27 32.74
CA VAL A 800 -33.92 15.83 31.44
C VAL A 800 -32.41 16.01 31.36
N GLU A 801 -31.81 16.67 32.36
CA GLU A 801 -30.38 16.98 32.33
C GLU A 801 -29.52 15.71 32.45
N LEU A 802 -29.80 14.83 33.41
CA LEU A 802 -29.02 13.60 33.60
C LEU A 802 -29.24 12.59 32.47
N CYS A 803 -30.43 12.53 31.86
CA CYS A 803 -30.65 11.71 30.67
C CYS A 803 -29.75 12.19 29.52
N TYR A 804 -29.73 13.50 29.26
CA TYR A 804 -28.84 14.06 28.25
C TYR A 804 -27.37 13.77 28.55
N MET A 805 -26.93 13.97 29.80
CA MET A 805 -25.54 13.74 30.20
C MET A 805 -25.17 12.25 30.12
N ASN A 806 -26.03 11.32 30.55
CA ASN A 806 -25.76 9.90 30.46
C ASN A 806 -25.63 9.44 29.00
N THR A 807 -26.51 9.93 28.13
CA THR A 807 -26.48 9.61 26.70
C THR A 807 -25.25 10.20 26.03
N ASN A 808 -24.92 11.46 26.27
CA ASN A 808 -23.91 12.18 25.50
C ASN A 808 -22.52 12.22 26.15
N LEU A 809 -22.38 12.27 27.47
CA LEU A 809 -21.08 12.34 28.14
C LEU A 809 -20.40 10.98 28.15
N VAL A 810 -19.06 10.95 28.04
CA VAL A 810 -18.29 9.72 28.25
C VAL A 810 -18.52 9.19 29.68
N GLN A 811 -18.75 7.88 29.82
CA GLN A 811 -19.27 7.27 31.05
C GLN A 811 -18.38 7.48 32.29
N GLU A 812 -17.06 7.51 32.13
CA GLU A 812 -16.12 7.81 33.24
C GLU A 812 -16.30 9.25 33.76
N ASN A 813 -16.51 10.19 32.84
CA ASN A 813 -16.77 11.59 33.15
C ASN A 813 -18.19 11.79 33.70
N PHE A 814 -19.17 11.01 33.23
CA PHE A 814 -20.53 10.99 33.79
C PHE A 814 -20.55 10.48 35.24
N SER A 815 -19.82 9.41 35.55
CA SER A 815 -19.69 8.92 36.93
C SER A 815 -19.04 9.95 37.85
N SER A 816 -18.02 10.66 37.34
CA SER A 816 -17.37 11.75 38.06
C SER A 816 -18.31 12.94 38.28
N LEU A 817 -19.11 13.29 37.25
CA LEU A 817 -20.13 14.34 37.33
C LEU A 817 -21.18 13.99 38.38
N LEU A 818 -21.72 12.77 38.39
CA LEU A 818 -22.70 12.32 39.38
C LEU A 818 -22.16 12.44 40.80
N THR A 819 -20.89 12.08 41.03
CA THR A 819 -20.25 12.18 42.36
C THR A 819 -20.18 13.62 42.85
N LEU A 820 -19.80 14.56 41.96
CA LEU A 820 -19.77 15.99 42.27
C LEU A 820 -21.18 16.53 42.54
N LEU A 821 -22.13 16.23 41.65
CA LEU A 821 -23.52 16.67 41.77
C LEU A 821 -24.18 16.15 43.04
N TRP A 822 -23.93 14.89 43.43
CA TRP A 822 -24.45 14.35 44.69
C TRP A 822 -23.90 15.11 45.90
N THR A 823 -22.59 15.33 45.93
CA THR A 823 -21.91 16.05 47.03
C THR A 823 -22.45 17.48 47.17
N HIS A 824 -22.62 18.18 46.04
CA HIS A 824 -23.14 19.54 46.03
C HIS A 824 -24.64 19.56 46.39
N THR A 825 -25.44 18.63 45.86
CA THR A 825 -26.86 18.49 46.21
C THR A 825 -27.06 18.28 47.71
N LEU A 826 -26.25 17.42 48.33
CA LEU A 826 -26.26 17.24 49.78
C LEU A 826 -25.93 18.53 50.53
N THR A 827 -24.94 19.30 50.05
CA THR A 827 -24.56 20.58 50.65
C THR A 827 -25.72 21.57 50.61
N VAL A 828 -26.38 21.72 49.46
CA VAL A 828 -27.56 22.58 49.30
C VAL A 828 -28.72 22.11 50.18
N LEU A 829 -28.94 20.80 50.31
CA LEU A 829 -29.98 20.26 51.20
C LEU A 829 -29.66 20.51 52.67
N VAL A 830 -28.39 20.42 53.09
CA VAL A 830 -27.95 20.74 54.46
C VAL A 830 -28.22 22.22 54.76
N GLU A 831 -27.88 23.12 53.84
CA GLU A 831 -28.18 24.55 53.99
C GLU A 831 -29.68 24.83 54.04
N ALA A 832 -30.47 24.19 53.17
CA ALA A 832 -31.92 24.29 53.16
C ALA A 832 -32.54 23.76 54.47
N ALA A 833 -32.07 22.61 54.98
CA ALA A 833 -32.53 22.03 56.24
C ALA A 833 -32.18 22.91 57.44
N ALA A 834 -30.96 23.48 57.47
CA ALA A 834 -30.56 24.43 58.49
C ALA A 834 -31.46 25.68 58.49
N SER A 835 -31.79 26.21 57.30
CA SER A 835 -32.65 27.40 57.16
C SER A 835 -34.11 27.16 57.57
N GLN A 836 -34.61 25.93 57.45
CA GLN A 836 -36.01 25.55 57.73
C GLN A 836 -36.19 24.72 59.00
N ARG A 837 -35.21 24.73 59.89
CA ARG A 837 -35.12 23.86 61.07
C ARG A 837 -36.37 23.88 61.99
N SER A 838 -37.13 24.98 62.01
CA SER A 838 -38.35 25.12 62.82
C SER A 838 -39.62 24.59 62.13
N SER A 839 -39.61 24.40 60.81
CA SER A 839 -40.77 23.96 60.04
C SER A 839 -40.75 22.45 59.83
N SER A 840 -41.59 21.73 60.58
CA SER A 840 -41.75 20.27 60.42
C SER A 840 -42.23 19.90 59.01
N LEU A 841 -43.13 20.70 58.41
CA LEU A 841 -43.61 20.47 57.04
C LEU A 841 -42.51 20.63 55.98
N ALA A 842 -41.71 21.71 56.06
CA ALA A 842 -40.60 21.91 55.14
C ALA A 842 -39.52 20.83 55.32
N SER A 843 -39.23 20.46 56.57
CA SER A 843 -38.30 19.36 56.88
C SER A 843 -38.79 18.03 56.36
N ASN A 844 -40.10 17.76 56.42
CA ASN A 844 -40.69 16.56 55.85
C ASN A 844 -40.58 16.53 54.31
N ARG A 845 -40.76 17.68 53.65
CA ARG A 845 -40.53 17.81 52.20
C ARG A 845 -39.07 17.57 51.83
N LEU A 846 -38.14 18.14 52.58
CA LEU A 846 -36.70 17.91 52.38
C LEU A 846 -36.32 16.45 52.63
N LYS A 847 -36.94 15.79 53.63
CA LYS A 847 -36.75 14.35 53.88
C LYS A 847 -37.19 13.51 52.69
N ILE A 848 -38.40 13.76 52.18
CA ILE A 848 -38.93 13.07 50.99
C ILE A 848 -38.07 13.39 49.76
N ALA A 849 -37.58 14.62 49.64
CA ALA A 849 -36.65 14.99 48.59
C ALA A 849 -35.33 14.22 48.66
N LEU A 850 -34.73 14.11 49.84
CA LEU A 850 -33.50 13.33 50.05
C LEU A 850 -33.69 11.86 49.62
N GLN A 851 -34.80 11.24 49.98
CA GLN A 851 -35.11 9.85 49.62
C GLN A 851 -35.29 9.66 48.11
N ASN A 852 -36.03 10.56 47.44
CA ASN A 852 -36.20 10.49 45.99
C ASN A 852 -34.92 10.81 45.23
N LEU A 853 -34.10 11.73 45.73
CA LEU A 853 -32.79 12.05 45.17
C LEU A 853 -31.82 10.87 45.33
N GLU A 854 -31.84 10.17 46.46
CA GLU A 854 -31.06 8.93 46.64
C GLU A 854 -31.43 7.89 45.57
N ILE A 855 -32.72 7.66 45.33
CA ILE A 855 -33.20 6.75 44.28
C ILE A 855 -32.76 7.25 42.88
N CYS A 856 -32.91 8.55 42.61
CA CYS A 856 -32.55 9.16 41.33
C CYS A 856 -31.06 9.02 41.01
N PHE A 857 -30.19 9.32 41.97
CA PHE A 857 -28.74 9.21 41.78
C PHE A 857 -28.25 7.75 41.82
N HIS A 858 -29.01 6.82 42.41
CA HIS A 858 -28.73 5.38 42.33
C HIS A 858 -29.15 4.77 40.99
N ALA A 859 -30.32 5.17 40.48
CA ALA A 859 -30.89 4.76 39.20
C ALA A 859 -30.86 3.24 38.95
N GLU A 860 -31.35 2.44 39.90
CA GLU A 860 -31.38 0.96 39.81
C GLU A 860 -30.01 0.30 39.53
N GLY A 861 -28.92 0.94 39.94
CA GLY A 861 -27.55 0.48 39.72
C GLY A 861 -26.86 1.07 38.49
N CYS A 862 -27.55 1.89 37.69
CA CYS A 862 -26.94 2.63 36.57
C CYS A 862 -26.25 3.94 37.01
N GLY A 863 -26.48 4.39 38.25
CA GLY A 863 -25.88 5.59 38.81
C GLY A 863 -24.79 5.30 39.84
N LEU A 864 -24.79 6.06 40.93
CA LEU A 864 -23.83 5.90 42.03
C LEU A 864 -24.15 4.64 42.87
N PRO A 865 -23.13 3.87 43.26
CA PRO A 865 -23.34 2.75 44.18
C PRO A 865 -23.75 3.25 45.57
N PRO A 866 -24.49 2.45 46.36
CA PRO A 866 -24.94 2.86 47.69
C PRO A 866 -23.81 3.36 48.61
N LYS A 867 -22.62 2.77 48.51
CA LYS A 867 -21.43 3.21 49.27
C LYS A 867 -20.99 4.65 48.96
N ALA A 868 -21.18 5.11 47.73
CA ALA A 868 -20.85 6.48 47.32
C ALA A 868 -21.99 7.46 47.69
N LEU A 869 -23.23 6.98 47.75
CA LEU A 869 -24.39 7.78 48.15
C LEU A 869 -24.41 8.02 49.67
N HIS A 870 -24.20 6.96 50.47
CA HIS A 870 -24.30 6.96 51.93
C HIS A 870 -23.05 7.52 52.62
N THR A 871 -22.69 8.75 52.27
CA THR A 871 -21.61 9.50 52.92
C THR A 871 -21.98 9.89 54.36
N ALA A 872 -20.99 10.27 55.17
CA ALA A 872 -21.24 10.78 56.52
C ALA A 872 -22.19 12.00 56.52
N THR A 873 -22.08 12.85 55.49
CA THR A 873 -22.96 14.01 55.27
C THR A 873 -24.40 13.57 55.01
N PHE A 874 -24.62 12.57 54.15
CA PHE A 874 -25.95 12.01 53.89
C PHE A 874 -26.57 11.45 55.18
N GLN A 875 -25.82 10.63 55.92
CA GLN A 875 -26.32 10.00 57.15
C GLN A 875 -26.60 11.03 58.26
N ALA A 876 -25.82 12.10 58.35
CA ALA A 876 -26.08 13.20 59.27
C ALA A 876 -27.35 13.97 58.86
N LEU A 877 -27.45 14.36 57.59
CA LEU A 877 -28.63 15.06 57.05
C LEU A 877 -29.90 14.23 57.21
N GLN A 878 -29.85 12.93 56.95
CA GLN A 878 -30.98 12.03 57.12
C GLN A 878 -31.45 12.00 58.58
N ARG A 879 -30.54 11.83 59.54
CA ARG A 879 -30.87 11.86 60.98
C ARG A 879 -31.44 13.21 61.41
N ASP A 880 -30.87 14.30 60.92
CA ASP A 880 -31.33 15.66 61.22
C ASP A 880 -32.72 15.93 60.67
N LEU A 881 -32.99 15.57 59.41
CA LEU A 881 -34.31 15.68 58.79
C LEU A 881 -35.33 14.76 59.46
N GLU A 882 -34.95 13.55 59.89
CA GLU A 882 -35.82 12.65 60.66
C GLU A 882 -36.20 13.22 62.03
N LEU A 883 -35.29 13.94 62.69
CA LEU A 883 -35.57 14.66 63.92
C LEU A 883 -36.44 15.90 63.64
N GLN A 884 -36.08 16.72 62.66
CA GLN A 884 -36.80 17.96 62.33
C GLN A 884 -38.23 17.72 61.82
N ALA A 885 -38.44 16.65 61.05
CA ALA A 885 -39.74 16.27 60.52
C ALA A 885 -40.64 15.57 61.56
N ALA A 886 -40.06 14.99 62.63
CA ALA A 886 -40.83 14.28 63.67
C ALA A 886 -41.86 15.21 64.35
N SER A 887 -43.00 14.68 64.78
CA SER A 887 -43.98 15.40 65.58
C SER A 887 -43.42 15.79 66.97
N SER A 888 -44.05 16.75 67.64
CA SER A 888 -43.56 17.23 68.93
C SER A 888 -43.62 16.14 70.01
N ARG A 889 -44.62 15.25 69.94
CA ARG A 889 -44.72 14.08 70.81
C ARG A 889 -43.61 13.07 70.56
N GLU A 890 -43.26 12.80 69.30
CA GLU A 890 -42.13 11.93 68.96
C GLU A 890 -40.79 12.52 69.42
N LEU A 891 -40.63 13.84 69.35
CA LEU A 891 -39.45 14.54 69.87
C LEU A 891 -39.36 14.42 71.40
N ILE A 892 -40.44 14.71 72.14
CA ILE A 892 -40.49 14.52 73.60
C ILE A 892 -40.16 13.08 73.98
N ARG A 893 -40.71 12.12 73.24
CA ARG A 893 -40.40 10.70 73.43
C ARG A 893 -38.91 10.40 73.23
N LYS A 894 -38.30 10.91 72.15
CA LYS A 894 -36.87 10.77 71.87
C LYS A 894 -36.00 11.43 72.96
N TYR A 895 -36.43 12.55 73.53
CA TYR A 895 -35.74 13.21 74.65
C TYR A 895 -35.64 12.28 75.86
N PHE A 896 -36.75 11.70 76.31
CA PHE A 896 -36.72 10.79 77.45
C PHE A 896 -35.94 9.51 77.16
N CYS A 897 -36.03 8.95 75.95
CA CYS A 897 -35.16 7.85 75.55
C CYS A 897 -33.67 8.21 75.71
N SER A 898 -33.27 9.42 75.26
CA SER A 898 -31.88 9.89 75.39
C SER A 898 -31.47 10.07 76.85
N ARG A 899 -32.35 10.59 77.71
CA ARG A 899 -32.07 10.78 79.14
C ARG A 899 -31.92 9.46 79.90
N ILE A 900 -32.80 8.49 79.63
CA ILE A 900 -32.72 7.13 80.19
C ILE A 900 -31.38 6.49 79.78
N GLN A 901 -31.01 6.60 78.51
CA GLN A 901 -29.75 6.03 78.02
C GLN A 901 -28.53 6.71 78.66
N GLN A 902 -28.51 8.04 78.72
CA GLN A 902 -27.43 8.80 79.35
C GLN A 902 -27.22 8.39 80.81
N GLN A 903 -28.30 8.19 81.57
CA GLN A 903 -28.20 7.72 82.94
C GLN A 903 -27.67 6.28 83.03
N ALA A 904 -28.11 5.38 82.15
CA ALA A 904 -27.59 4.01 82.11
C ALA A 904 -26.09 3.96 81.78
N GLU A 905 -25.59 4.94 81.01
CA GLU A 905 -24.17 5.10 80.66
C GLU A 905 -23.36 5.87 81.73
N THR A 906 -24.02 6.44 82.75
CA THR A 906 -23.35 7.23 83.79
C THR A 906 -22.65 6.32 84.80
N THR A 907 -21.33 6.42 84.87
CA THR A 907 -20.49 5.66 85.82
C THR A 907 -20.11 6.44 87.07
N SER A 908 -20.39 7.74 87.12
CA SER A 908 -20.05 8.63 88.22
C SER A 908 -21.29 8.96 89.04
N GLU A 909 -21.19 8.81 90.37
CA GLU A 909 -22.21 9.23 91.34
C GLU A 909 -21.79 10.55 92.02
N GLU A 910 -21.11 11.45 91.29
CA GLU A 910 -20.67 12.77 91.80
C GLU A 910 -21.82 13.65 92.31
N LEU A 911 -23.01 13.51 91.72
CA LEU A 911 -24.23 14.20 92.15
C LEU A 911 -25.00 13.41 93.21
N GLY A 912 -24.50 12.24 93.59
CA GLY A 912 -25.20 11.25 94.39
C GLY A 912 -26.05 10.28 93.58
N ALA A 913 -26.75 9.41 94.30
CA ALA A 913 -27.65 8.41 93.73
C ALA A 913 -28.85 8.16 94.63
N VAL A 914 -30.01 7.92 94.00
CA VAL A 914 -31.24 7.51 94.67
C VAL A 914 -31.44 6.01 94.55
N THR A 915 -31.88 5.37 95.63
CA THR A 915 -32.18 3.94 95.66
C THR A 915 -33.69 3.76 95.78
N VAL A 916 -34.28 3.09 94.79
CA VAL A 916 -35.72 2.85 94.71
C VAL A 916 -36.02 1.37 94.51
N LYS A 917 -37.17 0.91 95.00
CA LYS A 917 -37.80 -0.32 94.55
C LYS A 917 -39.06 0.06 93.80
N ALA A 918 -39.26 -0.49 92.61
CA ALA A 918 -40.50 -0.30 91.89
C ALA A 918 -41.05 -1.65 91.46
N SER A 919 -42.35 -1.82 91.61
CA SER A 919 -43.07 -2.98 91.10
C SER A 919 -44.40 -2.55 90.52
N TYR A 920 -44.85 -3.27 89.50
CA TYR A 920 -46.12 -3.01 88.87
C TYR A 920 -47.08 -4.17 89.13
N ARG A 921 -48.19 -3.85 89.79
CA ARG A 921 -49.26 -4.79 90.04
C ARG A 921 -50.30 -4.69 88.93
N ALA A 922 -50.17 -5.57 87.94
CA ALA A 922 -51.04 -5.58 86.77
C ALA A 922 -52.53 -5.79 87.09
N SER A 923 -52.85 -6.56 88.14
CA SER A 923 -54.21 -6.77 88.61
C SER A 923 -54.89 -5.49 89.11
N GLU A 924 -54.12 -4.55 89.65
CA GLU A 924 -54.63 -3.27 90.17
C GLU A 924 -54.36 -2.09 89.23
N GLN A 925 -53.70 -2.32 88.09
CA GLN A 925 -53.13 -1.28 87.22
C GLN A 925 -52.35 -0.24 88.04
N LYS A 926 -51.48 -0.73 88.92
CA LYS A 926 -50.85 0.07 89.96
C LYS A 926 -49.33 -0.06 89.90
N LEU A 927 -48.64 1.05 89.73
CA LEU A 927 -47.20 1.17 89.93
C LEU A 927 -46.93 1.55 91.38
N ARG A 928 -46.26 0.66 92.13
CA ARG A 928 -45.79 0.90 93.48
C ARG A 928 -44.31 1.27 93.44
N VAL A 929 -43.96 2.37 94.09
CA VAL A 929 -42.59 2.88 94.18
C VAL A 929 -42.23 3.08 95.64
N GLU A 930 -41.21 2.41 96.13
CA GLU A 930 -40.61 2.64 97.44
C GLU A 930 -39.31 3.42 97.21
N LEU A 931 -39.24 4.65 97.70
CA LEU A 931 -38.01 5.43 97.72
C LEU A 931 -37.30 5.16 99.05
N LEU A 932 -36.16 4.45 98.97
CA LEU A 932 -35.44 3.98 100.15
C LEU A 932 -34.53 5.09 100.69
N SER A 933 -33.60 5.57 99.87
CA SER A 933 -32.60 6.56 100.28
C SER A 933 -32.02 7.32 99.10
N ALA A 934 -31.44 8.47 99.39
CA ALA A 934 -30.43 9.07 98.55
C ALA A 934 -29.07 9.03 99.26
N SER A 935 -27.99 9.13 98.50
CA SER A 935 -26.64 9.01 99.05
C SER A 935 -25.65 9.85 98.28
N SER A 936 -24.69 10.42 99.03
CA SER A 936 -23.60 11.25 98.49
C SER A 936 -24.11 12.47 97.74
N LEU A 937 -25.18 13.08 98.26
CA LEU A 937 -25.74 14.31 97.70
C LEU A 937 -24.76 15.47 97.87
N LEU A 938 -24.89 16.47 97.00
CA LEU A 938 -24.06 17.67 97.06
C LEU A 938 -24.54 18.59 98.19
N PRO A 939 -23.63 19.17 98.99
CA PRO A 939 -23.99 20.19 99.97
C PRO A 939 -24.23 21.54 99.31
N LEU A 940 -25.50 21.86 99.03
CA LEU A 940 -25.90 23.09 98.33
C LEU A 940 -26.10 24.26 99.29
N ASP A 941 -26.42 23.99 100.56
CA ASP A 941 -26.51 25.02 101.59
C ASP A 941 -25.13 25.59 101.95
N SER A 942 -25.12 26.88 102.31
CA SER A 942 -23.97 27.56 102.95
C SER A 942 -23.44 26.86 104.22
N ASN A 943 -24.22 25.95 104.82
CA ASN A 943 -23.87 25.20 106.01
C ASN A 943 -23.00 23.94 105.71
N GLY A 944 -22.75 23.62 104.44
CA GLY A 944 -22.01 22.44 104.03
C GLY A 944 -22.83 21.14 104.05
N SER A 945 -24.16 21.24 103.95
CA SER A 945 -25.12 20.14 103.82
C SER A 945 -26.24 20.53 102.84
N SER A 946 -27.33 19.77 102.80
CA SER A 946 -28.57 20.10 102.07
C SER A 946 -29.79 19.60 102.87
N ASP A 947 -30.96 20.14 102.57
CA ASP A 947 -32.28 19.76 103.07
C ASP A 947 -33.09 18.95 102.01
N PRO A 948 -32.65 17.76 101.55
CA PRO A 948 -33.19 17.12 100.35
C PRO A 948 -34.62 16.59 100.48
N PHE A 949 -35.35 16.67 99.36
CA PHE A 949 -36.61 15.97 99.08
C PHE A 949 -36.70 15.54 97.62
N VAL A 950 -37.55 14.56 97.32
CA VAL A 950 -37.69 13.99 95.97
C VAL A 950 -39.11 14.20 95.43
N GLN A 951 -39.21 14.76 94.23
CA GLN A 951 -40.43 14.87 93.46
C GLN A 951 -40.53 13.74 92.42
N LEU A 952 -41.60 12.97 92.46
CA LEU A 952 -41.87 11.82 91.60
C LEU A 952 -42.93 12.18 90.54
N THR A 953 -42.59 12.01 89.26
CA THR A 953 -43.47 12.28 88.11
C THR A 953 -43.37 11.20 87.04
N LEU A 954 -44.48 10.92 86.34
CA LEU A 954 -44.47 9.99 85.21
C LEU A 954 -44.42 10.77 83.90
N GLU A 955 -43.46 10.41 83.06
CA GLU A 955 -43.14 11.10 81.81
C GLU A 955 -43.11 10.11 80.63
N PRO A 956 -43.46 10.54 79.40
CA PRO A 956 -43.89 11.89 79.04
C PRO A 956 -45.34 12.18 79.46
N ARG A 957 -45.61 13.41 79.92
CA ARG A 957 -46.94 13.82 80.45
C ARG A 957 -48.14 13.57 79.53
N HIS A 958 -47.97 13.57 78.20
CA HIS A 958 -49.08 13.26 77.28
C HIS A 958 -49.49 11.78 77.26
N GLU A 959 -48.61 10.88 77.72
CA GLU A 959 -48.94 9.46 77.95
C GLU A 959 -49.57 9.24 79.33
N PHE A 960 -49.41 10.21 80.25
CA PHE A 960 -49.90 10.15 81.64
C PHE A 960 -50.64 11.44 82.06
N PRO A 961 -51.66 11.89 81.30
CA PRO A 961 -52.21 13.24 81.44
C PRO A 961 -52.90 13.53 82.78
N GLU A 962 -53.44 12.50 83.44
CA GLU A 962 -54.26 12.62 84.66
C GLU A 962 -53.46 12.50 85.97
N LEU A 963 -52.15 12.26 85.90
CA LEU A 963 -51.32 12.02 87.09
C LEU A 963 -50.65 13.29 87.59
N ALA A 964 -50.82 13.56 88.88
CA ALA A 964 -50.12 14.62 89.60
C ALA A 964 -48.75 14.14 90.12
N ALA A 965 -47.82 15.08 90.27
CA ALA A 965 -46.55 14.84 90.94
C ALA A 965 -46.77 14.46 92.41
N ARG A 966 -45.87 13.62 92.95
CA ARG A 966 -45.79 13.28 94.39
C ARG A 966 -44.48 13.78 94.95
N GLU A 967 -44.41 14.08 96.24
CA GLU A 967 -43.22 14.61 96.91
C GLU A 967 -43.00 13.91 98.24
N THR A 968 -41.74 13.70 98.61
CA THR A 968 -41.33 13.15 99.91
C THR A 968 -41.35 14.20 101.01
N GLN A 969 -41.12 13.76 102.24
CA GLN A 969 -40.71 14.62 103.34
C GLN A 969 -39.32 15.20 103.07
N LYS A 970 -39.04 16.35 103.71
CA LYS A 970 -37.79 17.10 103.63
C LYS A 970 -36.88 16.71 104.78
N HIS A 971 -35.68 16.22 104.47
CA HIS A 971 -34.71 15.79 105.48
C HIS A 971 -33.73 16.92 105.74
N LYS A 972 -33.63 17.41 106.98
CA LYS A 972 -32.78 18.58 107.26
C LYS A 972 -31.30 18.22 107.41
N LYS A 973 -30.43 18.92 106.70
CA LYS A 973 -28.96 18.84 106.77
C LYS A 973 -28.44 17.41 106.62
N ASP A 974 -28.96 16.66 105.66
CA ASP A 974 -28.63 15.25 105.46
C ASP A 974 -28.28 14.96 104.00
N LEU A 975 -27.01 14.64 103.73
CA LEU A 975 -26.55 14.26 102.38
C LEU A 975 -26.75 12.76 102.07
N HIS A 976 -27.28 11.99 103.03
CA HIS A 976 -27.58 10.57 102.91
C HIS A 976 -28.99 10.26 103.46
N PRO A 977 -30.03 10.97 103.00
CA PRO A 977 -31.38 10.86 103.56
C PRO A 977 -31.94 9.46 103.36
N LEU A 978 -32.45 8.88 104.44
CA LEU A 978 -33.26 7.67 104.43
C LEU A 978 -34.74 8.07 104.41
N PHE A 979 -35.36 8.06 103.24
CA PHE A 979 -36.78 8.44 103.10
C PHE A 979 -37.71 7.32 103.58
N ASP A 980 -37.50 6.10 103.09
CA ASP A 980 -38.36 4.93 103.32
C ASP A 980 -39.86 5.21 103.08
N GLU A 981 -40.16 5.94 102.01
CA GLU A 981 -41.52 6.35 101.63
C GLU A 981 -42.06 5.53 100.47
N THR A 982 -43.34 5.13 100.54
CA THR A 982 -44.02 4.38 99.48
C THR A 982 -45.05 5.25 98.76
N PHE A 983 -44.99 5.27 97.43
CA PHE A 983 -45.91 5.96 96.54
C PHE A 983 -46.62 4.96 95.61
N GLU A 984 -47.90 5.21 95.34
CA GLU A 984 -48.69 4.39 94.42
C GLU A 984 -49.29 5.25 93.30
N PHE A 985 -49.13 4.81 92.05
CA PHE A 985 -49.69 5.45 90.86
C PHE A 985 -50.64 4.48 90.14
N LEU A 986 -51.88 4.90 89.93
CA LEU A 986 -52.85 4.15 89.13
C LEU A 986 -52.62 4.45 87.64
N VAL A 987 -52.00 3.53 86.91
CA VAL A 987 -51.63 3.70 85.51
C VAL A 987 -51.82 2.44 84.69
N PRO A 988 -52.35 2.55 83.45
CA PRO A 988 -52.42 1.40 82.57
C PRO A 988 -51.06 0.88 82.14
N ALA A 989 -50.96 -0.43 81.90
CA ALA A 989 -49.70 -1.07 81.52
C ALA A 989 -49.21 -0.67 80.11
N GLU A 990 -50.11 -0.28 79.21
CA GLU A 990 -49.76 0.02 77.81
C GLU A 990 -48.90 1.28 77.64
N PRO A 991 -49.27 2.47 78.19
CA PRO A 991 -48.38 3.63 78.21
C PRO A 991 -47.02 3.35 78.83
N CYS A 992 -46.97 2.54 79.90
CA CYS A 992 -45.74 2.14 80.58
C CYS A 992 -44.78 1.32 79.69
N ARG A 993 -45.29 0.64 78.64
CA ARG A 993 -44.47 -0.13 77.69
C ARG A 993 -43.90 0.70 76.55
N LYS A 994 -44.37 1.94 76.35
CA LYS A 994 -43.89 2.79 75.25
C LYS A 994 -42.44 3.21 75.49
N ALA A 995 -41.65 3.24 74.42
CA ALA A 995 -40.27 3.69 74.49
C ALA A 995 -40.21 5.15 74.97
N GLY A 996 -39.40 5.42 76.01
CA GLY A 996 -39.29 6.76 76.62
C GLY A 996 -40.23 7.01 77.79
N ALA A 997 -41.13 6.07 78.11
CA ALA A 997 -41.93 6.15 79.34
C ALA A 997 -41.06 5.86 80.58
N CYS A 998 -40.98 6.79 81.52
CA CYS A 998 -40.16 6.69 82.74
C CYS A 998 -40.82 7.34 83.96
N LEU A 999 -40.47 6.84 85.14
CA LEU A 999 -40.61 7.57 86.40
C LEU A 999 -39.41 8.51 86.56
N LEU A 1000 -39.69 9.81 86.53
CA LEU A 1000 -38.72 10.88 86.79
C LEU A 1000 -38.73 11.23 88.29
N LEU A 1001 -37.58 11.05 88.94
CA LEU A 1001 -37.27 11.41 90.31
C LEU A 1001 -36.42 12.69 90.27
N THR A 1002 -36.97 13.82 90.70
CA THR A 1002 -36.25 15.10 90.78
C THR A 1002 -35.87 15.36 92.24
N VAL A 1003 -34.58 15.30 92.56
CA VAL A 1003 -34.06 15.59 93.89
C VAL A 1003 -33.78 17.08 94.01
N LEU A 1004 -34.34 17.70 95.03
CA LEU A 1004 -34.30 19.15 95.26
C LEU A 1004 -33.82 19.41 96.69
N ASP A 1005 -33.03 20.45 96.87
CA ASP A 1005 -32.69 21.01 98.18
C ASP A 1005 -33.76 22.03 98.57
N TYR A 1006 -34.34 21.88 99.76
CA TYR A 1006 -35.41 22.77 100.21
C TYR A 1006 -34.86 24.05 100.84
N ASP A 1007 -35.19 25.18 100.21
CA ASP A 1007 -34.82 26.49 100.71
C ASP A 1007 -35.97 27.21 101.41
N THR A 1008 -35.71 27.72 102.62
CA THR A 1008 -36.69 28.55 103.34
C THR A 1008 -36.91 29.93 102.71
N LEU A 1009 -35.92 30.45 102.00
CA LEU A 1009 -35.94 31.77 101.38
C LEU A 1009 -35.44 31.69 99.93
N GLY A 1010 -36.31 31.31 99.01
CA GLY A 1010 -35.93 31.19 97.61
C GLY A 1010 -36.79 30.18 96.86
N ALA A 1011 -36.28 29.77 95.71
CA ALA A 1011 -36.78 28.61 95.00
C ALA A 1011 -35.85 27.44 95.32
N ASP A 1012 -36.42 26.25 95.52
CA ASP A 1012 -35.66 25.03 95.81
C ASP A 1012 -34.59 24.76 94.74
N ASP A 1013 -33.38 24.46 95.19
CA ASP A 1013 -32.23 24.21 94.33
C ASP A 1013 -32.25 22.77 93.78
N LEU A 1014 -31.78 22.58 92.54
CA LEU A 1014 -31.80 21.27 91.89
C LEU A 1014 -30.54 20.48 92.22
N GLU A 1015 -30.70 19.41 93.00
CA GLU A 1015 -29.61 18.47 93.28
C GLU A 1015 -29.37 17.49 92.13
N GLY A 1016 -30.42 16.99 91.48
CA GLY A 1016 -30.28 16.12 90.31
C GLY A 1016 -31.56 15.41 89.87
N GLU A 1017 -31.52 14.77 88.70
CA GLU A 1017 -32.64 13.98 88.17
C GLU A 1017 -32.23 12.51 87.97
N ALA A 1018 -33.12 11.59 88.35
CA ALA A 1018 -33.05 10.18 88.03
C ALA A 1018 -34.28 9.70 87.24
N PHE A 1019 -34.07 8.77 86.32
CA PHE A 1019 -35.03 8.26 85.36
C PHE A 1019 -35.10 6.74 85.50
N LEU A 1020 -36.24 6.21 85.96
CA LEU A 1020 -36.49 4.79 85.98
C LEU A 1020 -37.34 4.41 84.76
N PRO A 1021 -36.79 3.69 83.75
CA PRO A 1021 -37.56 3.25 82.58
C PRO A 1021 -38.70 2.33 83.01
N LEU A 1022 -39.95 2.72 82.73
CA LEU A 1022 -41.12 1.96 83.19
C LEU A 1022 -41.15 0.57 82.56
N ARG A 1023 -40.76 0.42 81.30
CA ARG A 1023 -40.73 -0.87 80.59
C ARG A 1023 -39.87 -1.95 81.30
N GLU A 1024 -38.96 -1.55 82.19
CA GLU A 1024 -38.04 -2.43 82.93
C GLU A 1024 -38.54 -2.72 84.36
N VAL A 1025 -39.66 -2.10 84.78
CA VAL A 1025 -40.23 -2.32 86.11
C VAL A 1025 -40.83 -3.74 86.21
N PRO A 1026 -40.40 -4.55 87.20
CA PRO A 1026 -40.93 -5.89 87.43
C PRO A 1026 -42.46 -5.90 87.58
N GLY A 1027 -43.13 -6.84 86.92
CA GLY A 1027 -44.58 -7.01 86.93
C GLY A 1027 -45.33 -6.41 85.72
N LEU A 1028 -44.68 -5.60 84.88
CA LEU A 1028 -45.28 -5.12 83.61
C LEU A 1028 -45.26 -6.16 82.49
N SER A 1029 -44.28 -7.08 82.52
CA SER A 1029 -44.09 -8.16 81.54
C SER A 1029 -44.94 -9.40 81.81
N GLY A 1030 -45.81 -9.37 82.82
CA GLY A 1030 -46.74 -10.47 83.12
C GLY A 1030 -46.13 -11.65 83.88
N SER A 1031 -44.88 -11.56 84.35
CA SER A 1031 -44.26 -12.54 85.25
C SER A 1031 -44.85 -12.45 86.66
N GLU A 1032 -45.04 -13.60 87.34
CA GLU A 1032 -45.55 -13.73 88.71
C GLU A 1032 -44.95 -12.68 89.67
N GLU A 1033 -45.76 -12.21 90.65
CA GLU A 1033 -45.35 -11.20 91.65
C GLU A 1033 -43.94 -11.55 92.18
N PRO A 1034 -42.91 -10.75 91.86
CA PRO A 1034 -41.55 -11.09 92.27
C PRO A 1034 -41.51 -11.03 93.80
N GLY A 1035 -41.22 -12.18 94.43
CA GLY A 1035 -41.22 -12.31 95.89
C GLY A 1035 -40.31 -11.31 96.60
N GLU A 1036 -39.27 -10.83 95.91
CA GLU A 1036 -38.43 -9.73 96.36
C GLU A 1036 -38.29 -8.68 95.24
N VAL A 1037 -38.79 -7.47 95.47
CA VAL A 1037 -38.65 -6.36 94.52
C VAL A 1037 -37.20 -5.86 94.58
N PRO A 1038 -36.47 -5.89 93.45
CA PRO A 1038 -35.06 -5.51 93.43
C PRO A 1038 -34.87 -4.03 93.77
N GLN A 1039 -33.82 -3.74 94.54
CA GLN A 1039 -33.38 -2.36 94.74
C GLN A 1039 -32.65 -1.90 93.49
N THR A 1040 -33.10 -0.79 92.92
CA THR A 1040 -32.44 -0.12 91.80
C THR A 1040 -31.79 1.15 92.30
N ARG A 1041 -30.47 1.20 92.19
CA ARG A 1041 -29.68 2.39 92.46
C ARG A 1041 -29.53 3.19 91.16
N LEU A 1042 -30.01 4.43 91.17
CA LEU A 1042 -30.05 5.31 90.01
C LEU A 1042 -29.12 6.51 90.28
N PRO A 1043 -28.02 6.65 89.53
CA PRO A 1043 -27.16 7.83 89.65
C PRO A 1043 -27.93 9.08 89.24
N LEU A 1044 -27.75 10.16 89.99
CA LEU A 1044 -28.34 11.45 89.65
C LEU A 1044 -27.59 12.08 88.50
N THR A 1045 -28.35 12.65 87.57
CA THR A 1045 -27.80 13.30 86.38
C THR A 1045 -28.39 14.70 86.23
N TYR A 1046 -27.57 15.66 85.82
CA TYR A 1046 -28.08 16.96 85.40
C TYR A 1046 -28.57 16.93 83.95
N PRO A 1047 -29.59 17.75 83.61
CA PRO A 1047 -29.88 18.09 82.22
C PRO A 1047 -28.62 18.69 81.59
N ALA A 1048 -28.30 18.31 80.35
CA ALA A 1048 -27.10 18.84 79.69
C ALA A 1048 -27.14 20.38 79.64
N PRO A 1049 -26.06 21.08 80.06
CA PRO A 1049 -26.01 22.54 80.02
C PRO A 1049 -26.03 23.07 78.58
N ASN A 1050 -25.39 22.32 77.68
CA ASN A 1050 -25.39 22.60 76.24
C ASN A 1050 -26.72 22.11 75.65
N GLY A 1051 -27.46 23.02 75.02
CA GLY A 1051 -28.84 22.77 74.66
C GLY A 1051 -29.04 21.51 73.81
N ASP A 1052 -29.77 20.55 74.37
CA ASP A 1052 -30.23 19.34 73.70
C ASP A 1052 -30.85 19.68 72.32
N PRO A 1053 -30.43 19.03 71.23
CA PRO A 1053 -30.93 19.32 69.89
C PRO A 1053 -32.46 19.15 69.77
N ILE A 1054 -33.05 18.21 70.53
CA ILE A 1054 -34.49 17.99 70.61
C ILE A 1054 -35.18 19.17 71.29
N LEU A 1055 -34.63 19.66 72.40
CA LEU A 1055 -35.18 20.85 73.08
C LEU A 1055 -35.10 22.09 72.18
N GLN A 1056 -34.01 22.28 71.45
CA GLN A 1056 -33.88 23.37 70.46
C GLN A 1056 -34.94 23.27 69.36
N LEU A 1057 -35.23 22.06 68.86
CA LEU A 1057 -36.26 21.84 67.85
C LEU A 1057 -37.66 22.14 68.39
N LEU A 1058 -37.98 21.68 69.60
CA LEU A 1058 -39.27 21.95 70.26
C LEU A 1058 -39.44 23.45 70.55
N GLU A 1059 -38.37 24.15 70.93
CA GLU A 1059 -38.36 25.59 71.20
C GLU A 1059 -38.74 26.40 69.95
N GLY A 1060 -38.26 25.98 68.77
CA GLY A 1060 -38.60 26.58 67.48
C GLY A 1060 -40.08 26.45 67.11
N ARG A 1061 -40.82 25.51 67.69
CA ARG A 1061 -42.25 25.27 67.40
C ARG A 1061 -43.15 26.19 68.21
N LYS A 1062 -43.08 27.49 67.94
CA LYS A 1062 -43.82 28.54 68.68
C LYS A 1062 -45.35 28.34 68.71
N GLY A 1063 -45.92 27.69 67.69
CA GLY A 1063 -47.35 27.40 67.60
C GLY A 1063 -47.82 26.18 68.41
N ASP A 1064 -46.89 25.34 68.89
CA ASP A 1064 -47.21 24.11 69.61
C ASP A 1064 -47.14 24.34 71.13
N ARG A 1065 -48.29 24.47 71.78
CA ARG A 1065 -48.37 24.74 73.23
C ARG A 1065 -47.72 23.64 74.07
N GLU A 1066 -47.85 22.39 73.67
CA GLU A 1066 -47.29 21.24 74.42
C GLU A 1066 -45.76 21.31 74.39
N ALA A 1067 -45.18 21.53 73.21
CA ALA A 1067 -43.75 21.71 73.02
C ALA A 1067 -43.20 22.88 73.86
N GLN A 1068 -43.88 24.04 73.85
CA GLN A 1068 -43.43 25.23 74.57
C GLN A 1068 -43.46 25.05 76.09
N VAL A 1069 -44.49 24.39 76.64
CA VAL A 1069 -44.57 24.08 78.08
C VAL A 1069 -43.45 23.11 78.48
N PHE A 1070 -43.23 22.07 77.68
CA PHE A 1070 -42.18 21.08 77.92
C PHE A 1070 -40.79 21.72 77.95
N VAL A 1071 -40.46 22.55 76.93
CA VAL A 1071 -39.16 23.21 76.83
C VAL A 1071 -38.91 24.14 78.01
N ARG A 1072 -39.90 24.97 78.40
CA ARG A 1072 -39.76 25.89 79.54
C ARG A 1072 -39.41 25.16 80.82
N LEU A 1073 -40.09 24.04 81.11
CA LEU A 1073 -39.82 23.23 82.29
C LEU A 1073 -38.39 22.67 82.27
N ARG A 1074 -37.97 22.05 81.16
CA ARG A 1074 -36.65 21.43 81.05
C ARG A 1074 -35.51 22.46 81.05
N ARG A 1075 -35.69 23.62 80.42
CA ARG A 1075 -34.73 24.74 80.46
C ARG A 1075 -34.60 25.33 81.85
N HIS A 1076 -35.71 25.43 82.58
CA HIS A 1076 -35.68 25.87 83.97
C HIS A 1076 -34.85 24.91 84.84
N ARG A 1077 -35.08 23.60 84.72
CA ARG A 1077 -34.27 22.57 85.41
C ARG A 1077 -32.79 22.63 85.02
N ALA A 1078 -32.46 22.79 83.73
CA ALA A 1078 -31.08 22.95 83.29
C ALA A 1078 -30.40 24.22 83.87
N LYS A 1079 -31.16 25.33 84.00
CA LYS A 1079 -30.65 26.56 84.62
C LYS A 1079 -30.34 26.35 86.09
N GLN A 1080 -31.22 25.68 86.84
CA GLN A 1080 -30.98 25.33 88.25
C GLN A 1080 -29.72 24.46 88.38
N ALA A 1081 -29.57 23.40 87.56
CA ALA A 1081 -28.37 22.56 87.54
C ALA A 1081 -27.06 23.36 87.28
N SER A 1082 -27.10 24.33 86.36
CA SER A 1082 -25.90 25.11 86.01
C SER A 1082 -25.40 26.02 87.13
N GLN A 1083 -26.25 26.34 88.11
CA GLN A 1083 -25.85 27.16 89.27
C GLN A 1083 -24.93 26.39 90.23
N HIS A 1084 -24.98 25.05 90.21
CA HIS A 1084 -24.24 24.19 91.14
C HIS A 1084 -23.20 23.28 90.49
N ALA A 1085 -23.12 23.22 89.16
CA ALA A 1085 -22.15 22.39 88.45
C ALA A 1085 -20.70 22.72 88.91
N LEU A 1086 -20.07 21.75 89.58
CA LEU A 1086 -18.69 21.81 90.06
C LEU A 1086 -17.78 22.31 88.94
N ARG A 1087 -17.11 23.45 89.16
CA ARG A 1087 -16.01 23.88 88.28
C ARG A 1087 -14.98 22.75 88.26
N PRO A 1088 -14.46 22.31 87.09
CA PRO A 1088 -13.40 21.32 87.07
C PRO A 1088 -12.24 21.87 87.89
N ALA A 1089 -11.84 21.13 88.93
CA ALA A 1089 -10.61 21.41 89.64
C ALA A 1089 -9.44 21.35 88.62
N PRO A 1090 -8.47 22.29 88.69
CA PRO A 1090 -7.36 22.35 87.75
C PRO A 1090 -6.50 21.09 87.72
#